data_AF-A0A7M5XK54-F1
#
_entry.id   AF-A0A7M5XK54-F1
#
_cell.length_a   1.000
_cell.length_b   1.000
_cell.length_c   1.000
_cell.angle_alpha   90.00
_cell.angle_beta   90.00
_cell.angle_gamma   90.00
#
_symmetry.space_group_name_H-M   'P 1'
#
loop_
_entity.id
_entity.type
_entity.pdbx_description
1 polymer ?
#
loop_
_entity_poly.entity_id
_entity_poly.type
_entity_poly.pdbx_seq_one_letter_code
_entity_poly.pdbx_strand_id
1 'polypeptide(L)'
;MAYKLRTTLVGHEADVRGVTASAYPIDGIISVSRDQSCRIWAPSGKDFIQELILYGHSRYVSSVCIMQPSEKHPHGLVITGGHDNLILVYDFESAEPIFTLTGHGATVCSLDAGNYGTILSGSWDKTAKVWINGKEVMNLKGHDAAVWTVKMLPDKGLMLSGSADKMIKLWKAGKCEKTFIGHTDCVRCLAILNPNEFLSAANDCTIRKWNINGDCTFIYEGHSNYVYSIALIPGTDRFISSGEDRCVKVWKDENCEQTIAMPSQSVWCVGALANGDIIAGSSDGFCRVFTESEERVADSDVLKDFENSVANQAIPAAANLDLGEIKTDKLPGPEALLQPGVKQDQTKLVKNNGVVEAHQWDARSGEWKKVGEVTGAAGKEGAQRSTGKQVYEGKEYDYVFDVDIQDGVPPLKLPFNITDDPYFAAQKFLEKNEISQGYLDEVAHFIIKNTEGVTLGQSNTQYVDPFTGGGRYVAGSSGNQSNGQSGDPFTGQGRYVPNGSQGPTSNQGAQNNKGRSYFPETNCLKFTTGKHEQIIGKLREFNSQIQENQLSDEQLQVLSDSLNNLLKGATKLRDEVYGTLSDVVKSFSQWPRDKIVPVLDSLRILMLNDVFGKKILSENHADTFINNLLTIAGGSGSASHGMLVYRILVNAFTDRYCGMVVYGKREQILECSSKLYDQPHKNLRIAITSFIVNTCIYCRKSTSSFEDSIQICTLIQRFLSMENNETESIFRLLVALGTLISGKEDLVAFTTSLDIHVLVKKIHEQATEEKVKGCAAQLLQLF
;
A
#
# COMPACT_ATOMS: atom_id res chain seq x y z
N MET A 1 18.21 -18.63 24.33
CA MET A 1 19.62 -18.42 24.73
C MET A 1 19.88 -16.92 24.61
N ALA A 2 21.11 -16.43 24.50
CA ALA A 2 21.36 -15.01 24.19
C ALA A 2 21.95 -14.91 22.79
N TYR A 3 21.49 -13.92 22.01
CA TYR A 3 22.11 -13.59 20.74
C TYR A 3 23.51 -13.01 20.97
N LYS A 4 24.52 -13.59 20.31
CA LYS A 4 25.91 -13.12 20.29
C LYS A 4 26.32 -12.78 18.86
N LEU A 5 27.32 -11.94 18.69
CA LEU A 5 27.81 -11.58 17.36
C LEU A 5 28.30 -12.85 16.63
N ARG A 6 27.84 -13.02 15.39
CA ARG A 6 28.30 -14.03 14.44
C ARG A 6 29.36 -13.45 13.51
N THR A 7 29.06 -12.30 12.90
CA THR A 7 30.00 -11.59 12.01
C THR A 7 29.55 -10.14 11.78
N THR A 8 30.46 -9.33 11.22
CA THR A 8 30.20 -7.97 10.71
C THR A 8 30.46 -7.94 9.21
N LEU A 9 29.44 -7.61 8.43
CA LEU A 9 29.52 -7.46 6.98
C LEU A 9 30.01 -6.05 6.66
N VAL A 10 31.20 -5.99 6.08
CA VAL A 10 31.86 -4.74 5.67
C VAL A 10 31.78 -4.63 4.17
N GLY A 11 31.21 -3.54 3.66
CA GLY A 11 31.21 -3.28 2.23
C GLY A 11 30.53 -1.98 1.82
N HIS A 12 29.41 -1.62 2.45
CA HIS A 12 28.75 -0.35 2.15
C HIS A 12 29.57 0.85 2.63
N GLU A 13 29.51 1.95 1.89
CA GLU A 13 30.28 3.18 2.17
C GLU A 13 29.47 4.22 2.96
N ALA A 14 28.19 3.97 3.18
CA ALA A 14 27.27 4.82 3.91
C ALA A 14 26.18 3.98 4.59
N ASP A 15 25.31 4.62 5.37
CA ASP A 15 24.26 4.00 6.19
C ASP A 15 23.53 2.85 5.48
N VAL A 16 23.42 1.71 6.16
CA VAL A 16 22.57 0.60 5.71
C VAL A 16 21.14 0.90 6.12
N ARG A 17 20.24 1.00 5.14
CA ARG A 17 18.87 1.49 5.31
C ARG A 17 17.79 0.41 5.27
N GLY A 18 18.09 -0.73 4.66
CA GLY A 18 17.19 -1.87 4.64
C GLY A 18 17.99 -3.16 4.59
N VAL A 19 17.46 -4.18 5.25
CA VAL A 19 17.98 -5.54 5.22
C VAL A 19 16.83 -6.54 5.09
N THR A 20 17.04 -7.64 4.38
CA THR A 20 16.10 -8.75 4.30
C THR A 20 16.84 -10.06 4.11
N ALA A 21 16.23 -11.17 4.54
CA ALA A 21 16.67 -12.49 4.13
C ALA A 21 16.51 -12.64 2.61
N SER A 22 17.45 -13.31 1.98
CA SER A 22 17.38 -13.63 0.56
C SER A 22 16.58 -14.91 0.31
N ALA A 23 15.91 -14.99 -0.84
CA ALA A 23 15.38 -16.25 -1.36
C ALA A 23 16.50 -17.12 -1.98
N TYR A 24 17.56 -16.48 -2.49
CA TYR A 24 18.72 -17.13 -3.09
C TYR A 24 19.98 -16.27 -2.92
N PRO A 25 21.14 -16.83 -2.51
CA PRO A 25 21.30 -18.18 -1.99
C PRO A 25 20.50 -18.37 -0.70
N ILE A 26 20.18 -19.62 -0.36
CA ILE A 26 19.49 -19.97 0.89
C ILE A 26 20.33 -19.45 2.07
N ASP A 27 19.66 -18.90 3.09
CA ASP A 27 20.27 -18.21 4.22
C ASP A 27 21.11 -16.98 3.85
N GLY A 28 21.02 -16.49 2.61
CA GLY A 28 21.66 -15.25 2.18
C GLY A 28 21.01 -14.00 2.79
N ILE A 29 21.74 -12.90 2.75
CA ILE A 29 21.29 -11.58 3.23
C ILE A 29 21.28 -10.61 2.05
N ILE A 30 20.31 -9.70 2.03
CA ILE A 30 20.30 -8.56 1.12
C ILE A 30 20.31 -7.29 1.94
N SER A 31 21.18 -6.35 1.59
CA SER A 31 21.28 -5.03 2.23
C SER A 31 21.22 -3.91 1.19
N VAL A 32 20.62 -2.78 1.56
CA VAL A 32 20.56 -1.56 0.75
C VAL A 32 21.08 -0.36 1.53
N SER A 33 21.74 0.57 0.84
CA SER A 33 22.42 1.68 1.49
C SER A 33 22.24 3.03 0.78
N ARG A 34 22.57 4.10 1.52
CA ARG A 34 22.74 5.44 0.97
C ARG A 34 23.89 5.55 -0.05
N ASP A 35 24.77 4.56 -0.11
CA ASP A 35 25.81 4.47 -1.15
C ASP A 35 25.27 4.09 -2.54
N GLN A 36 23.93 4.04 -2.71
CA GLN A 36 23.22 3.75 -3.95
C GLN A 36 23.27 2.28 -4.38
N SER A 37 23.85 1.40 -3.55
CA SER A 37 23.98 -0.02 -3.86
C SER A 37 22.98 -0.88 -3.08
N CYS A 38 22.62 -1.99 -3.71
CA CYS A 38 22.02 -3.15 -3.07
C CYS A 38 23.00 -4.32 -3.16
N ARG A 39 23.26 -5.03 -2.07
CA ARG A 39 24.26 -6.10 -2.00
C ARG A 39 23.62 -7.40 -1.54
N ILE A 40 24.00 -8.50 -2.21
CA ILE A 40 23.61 -9.86 -1.86
C ILE A 40 24.83 -10.55 -1.23
N TRP A 41 24.61 -11.11 -0.04
CA TRP A 41 25.63 -11.76 0.78
C TRP A 41 25.29 -13.25 0.92
N ALA A 42 26.19 -14.12 0.49
CA ALA A 42 26.04 -15.57 0.60
C ALA A 42 26.69 -16.09 1.89
N PRO A 43 26.09 -17.06 2.58
CA PRO A 43 26.69 -17.64 3.78
C PRO A 43 27.96 -18.43 3.44
N SER A 44 29.00 -18.26 4.26
CA SER A 44 30.30 -18.95 4.14
C SER A 44 30.81 -19.34 5.53
N GLY A 45 30.38 -20.50 6.01
CA GLY A 45 30.69 -20.97 7.37
C GLY A 45 30.12 -20.04 8.45
N LYS A 46 30.98 -19.49 9.31
CA LYS A 46 30.58 -18.49 10.31
C LYS A 46 30.33 -17.10 9.70
N ASP A 47 30.86 -16.82 8.51
CA ASP A 47 30.84 -15.50 7.88
C ASP A 47 29.91 -15.45 6.65
N PHE A 48 29.93 -14.34 5.92
CA PHE A 48 29.27 -14.18 4.63
C PHE A 48 30.23 -13.55 3.61
N ILE A 49 30.05 -13.92 2.34
CA ILE A 49 30.77 -13.32 1.22
C ILE A 49 29.82 -12.48 0.38
N GLN A 50 30.28 -11.36 -0.14
CA GLN A 50 29.50 -10.56 -1.08
C GLN A 50 29.49 -11.26 -2.45
N GLU A 51 28.32 -11.67 -2.90
CA GLU A 51 28.16 -12.40 -4.16
C GLU A 51 27.86 -11.47 -5.33
N LEU A 52 26.94 -10.52 -5.13
CA LEU A 52 26.47 -9.63 -6.19
C LEU A 52 26.19 -8.23 -5.64
N ILE A 53 26.54 -7.20 -6.42
CA ILE A 53 26.13 -5.82 -6.17
C ILE A 53 25.18 -5.40 -7.30
N LEU A 54 23.98 -4.99 -6.92
CA LEU A 54 22.96 -4.47 -7.84
C LEU A 54 23.05 -2.94 -7.87
N TYR A 55 23.10 -2.39 -9.07
CA TYR A 55 23.15 -0.95 -9.32
C TYR A 55 21.94 -0.50 -10.13
N GLY A 56 21.72 0.82 -10.20
CA GLY A 56 20.69 1.40 -11.08
C GLY A 56 19.99 2.61 -10.49
N HIS A 57 19.89 2.69 -9.16
CA HIS A 57 19.39 3.90 -8.52
C HIS A 57 20.40 5.05 -8.68
N SER A 58 19.88 6.25 -8.94
CA SER A 58 20.69 7.47 -9.08
C SER A 58 20.89 8.22 -7.76
N ARG A 59 20.24 7.73 -6.71
CA ARG A 59 20.24 8.24 -5.33
C ARG A 59 20.17 7.08 -4.34
N TYR A 60 20.07 7.41 -3.05
CA TYR A 60 20.09 6.44 -1.96
C TYR A 60 19.02 5.37 -2.13
N VAL A 61 19.36 4.12 -1.83
CA VAL A 61 18.39 3.02 -1.80
C VAL A 61 17.83 2.92 -0.39
N SER A 62 16.53 3.16 -0.25
CA SER A 62 15.87 3.32 1.03
C SER A 62 15.18 2.06 1.55
N SER A 63 14.75 1.16 0.66
CA SER A 63 14.03 -0.05 1.04
C SER A 63 14.29 -1.19 0.09
N VAL A 64 14.12 -2.41 0.60
CA VAL A 64 14.25 -3.65 -0.16
C VAL A 64 13.22 -4.67 0.31
N CYS A 65 12.67 -5.46 -0.61
CA CYS A 65 11.90 -6.65 -0.30
C CYS A 65 12.16 -7.76 -1.32
N ILE A 66 11.74 -8.97 -0.99
CA ILE A 66 11.89 -10.14 -1.86
C ILE A 66 10.52 -10.61 -2.32
N MET A 67 10.37 -10.74 -3.64
CA MET A 67 9.30 -11.52 -4.22
C MET A 67 9.71 -12.99 -4.21
N GLN A 68 8.86 -13.83 -3.62
CA GLN A 68 9.15 -15.25 -3.47
C GLN A 68 9.29 -15.96 -4.84
N PRO A 69 10.07 -17.05 -4.90
CA PRO A 69 10.19 -17.89 -6.08
C PRO A 69 8.85 -18.25 -6.74
N SER A 70 8.85 -18.29 -8.07
CA SER A 70 7.71 -18.69 -8.92
C SER A 70 8.20 -19.50 -10.12
N GLU A 71 7.29 -20.11 -10.88
CA GLU A 71 7.67 -20.85 -12.10
C GLU A 71 8.47 -20.00 -13.09
N LYS A 72 8.15 -18.70 -13.19
CA LYS A 72 8.83 -17.76 -14.08
C LYS A 72 10.18 -17.28 -13.52
N HIS A 73 10.26 -17.12 -12.21
CA HIS A 73 11.44 -16.61 -11.50
C HIS A 73 11.79 -17.58 -10.36
N PRO A 74 12.54 -18.67 -10.65
CA PRO A 74 12.77 -19.77 -9.70
C PRO A 74 13.59 -19.39 -8.47
N HIS A 75 14.34 -18.28 -8.53
CA HIS A 75 15.07 -17.72 -7.39
C HIS A 75 14.33 -16.57 -6.70
N GLY A 76 13.15 -16.19 -7.20
CA GLY A 76 12.45 -14.97 -6.79
C GLY A 76 13.03 -13.73 -7.45
N LEU A 77 12.64 -12.55 -6.94
CA LEU A 77 13.12 -11.25 -7.42
C LEU A 77 13.47 -10.33 -6.25
N VAL A 78 14.51 -9.52 -6.43
CA VAL A 78 14.89 -8.45 -5.50
C VAL A 78 14.24 -7.15 -5.96
N ILE A 79 13.50 -6.48 -5.07
CA ILE A 79 12.82 -5.23 -5.37
C ILE A 79 13.40 -4.15 -4.46
N THR A 80 13.87 -3.05 -5.04
CA THR A 80 14.45 -1.92 -4.30
C THR A 80 13.67 -0.64 -4.57
N GLY A 81 13.57 0.20 -3.54
CA GLY A 81 12.91 1.51 -3.61
C GLY A 81 13.90 2.59 -3.21
N GLY A 82 13.96 3.66 -4.00
CA GLY A 82 15.00 4.69 -3.86
C GLY A 82 14.48 6.10 -3.66
N HIS A 83 15.42 6.99 -3.30
CA HIS A 83 15.19 8.43 -3.20
C HIS A 83 15.07 9.13 -4.57
N ASP A 84 15.34 8.42 -5.65
CA ASP A 84 15.06 8.84 -7.02
C ASP A 84 13.62 8.56 -7.47
N ASN A 85 12.74 8.18 -6.53
CA ASN A 85 11.32 7.89 -6.74
C ASN A 85 11.05 6.62 -7.56
N LEU A 86 12.10 5.83 -7.85
CA LEU A 86 12.01 4.62 -8.64
C LEU A 86 11.80 3.40 -7.75
N ILE A 87 11.18 2.39 -8.34
CA ILE A 87 11.26 1.02 -7.86
C ILE A 87 11.99 0.21 -8.93
N LEU A 88 13.10 -0.42 -8.56
CA LEU A 88 13.89 -1.25 -9.46
C LEU A 88 13.72 -2.71 -9.06
N VAL A 89 13.65 -3.58 -10.06
CA VAL A 89 13.51 -5.02 -9.81
C VAL A 89 14.58 -5.78 -10.57
N TYR A 90 15.16 -6.75 -9.87
CA TYR A 90 16.32 -7.52 -10.28
C TYR A 90 16.03 -9.01 -10.15
N ASP A 91 16.64 -9.80 -11.02
CA ASP A 91 16.87 -11.22 -10.76
C ASP A 91 18.18 -11.41 -9.97
N PHE A 92 18.57 -12.66 -9.76
CA PHE A 92 19.81 -13.02 -9.05
C PHE A 92 20.98 -13.29 -10.00
N GLU A 93 20.81 -13.05 -11.30
CA GLU A 93 21.80 -13.39 -12.33
C GLU A 93 22.47 -12.13 -12.90
N SER A 94 21.84 -10.97 -12.77
CA SER A 94 22.31 -9.69 -13.32
C SER A 94 22.45 -8.60 -12.25
N ALA A 95 23.47 -7.76 -12.41
CA ALA A 95 23.66 -6.55 -11.61
C ALA A 95 22.75 -5.38 -12.02
N GLU A 96 22.12 -5.47 -13.19
CA GLU A 96 21.23 -4.45 -13.75
C GLU A 96 19.75 -4.80 -13.54
N PRO A 97 18.86 -3.79 -13.40
CA PRO A 97 17.45 -4.05 -13.18
C PRO A 97 16.79 -4.62 -14.45
N ILE A 98 16.00 -5.68 -14.27
CA ILE A 98 15.19 -6.29 -15.34
C ILE A 98 13.94 -5.46 -15.65
N PHE A 99 13.43 -4.68 -14.69
CA PHE A 99 12.36 -3.72 -14.92
C PHE A 99 12.38 -2.57 -13.90
N THR A 100 11.77 -1.46 -14.30
CA THR A 100 11.66 -0.23 -13.51
C THR A 100 10.21 0.20 -13.42
N LEU A 101 9.73 0.45 -12.21
CA LEU A 101 8.39 1.02 -11.97
C LEU A 101 8.53 2.51 -11.72
N THR A 102 7.75 3.28 -12.48
CA THR A 102 7.67 4.74 -12.38
C THR A 102 6.24 5.15 -12.07
N GLY A 103 6.06 6.11 -11.15
CA GLY A 103 4.73 6.64 -10.82
C GLY A 103 4.62 7.32 -9.46
N HIS A 104 5.55 7.09 -8.54
CA HIS A 104 5.64 7.88 -7.31
C HIS A 104 6.23 9.27 -7.58
N GLY A 105 5.70 10.27 -6.86
CA GLY A 105 6.14 11.68 -6.98
C GLY A 105 7.32 12.03 -6.08
N ALA A 106 7.68 11.15 -5.15
CA ALA A 106 8.77 11.34 -4.18
C ALA A 106 9.36 9.97 -3.77
N THR A 107 10.33 10.00 -2.86
CA THR A 107 11.10 8.83 -2.40
C THR A 107 10.22 7.63 -2.07
N VAL A 108 10.64 6.45 -2.52
CA VAL A 108 9.99 5.16 -2.17
C VAL A 108 10.72 4.56 -0.98
N CYS A 109 10.16 4.75 0.20
CA CYS A 109 10.82 4.42 1.47
C CYS A 109 10.35 3.10 2.09
N SER A 110 9.34 2.43 1.53
CA SER A 110 8.91 1.11 1.99
C SER A 110 8.36 0.28 0.85
N LEU A 111 8.63 -1.02 0.91
CA LEU A 111 8.20 -2.00 -0.06
C LEU A 111 7.76 -3.28 0.66
N ASP A 112 6.77 -3.95 0.08
CA ASP A 112 6.37 -5.29 0.45
C ASP A 112 5.95 -6.07 -0.79
N ALA A 113 6.27 -7.36 -0.84
CA ALA A 113 5.91 -8.22 -1.96
C ALA A 113 4.83 -9.21 -1.50
N GLY A 114 3.82 -9.39 -2.35
CA GLY A 114 2.70 -10.28 -2.12
C GLY A 114 2.73 -11.43 -3.11
N ASN A 115 1.68 -12.24 -3.07
CA ASN A 115 1.52 -13.33 -4.03
C ASN A 115 1.29 -12.79 -5.45
N TYR A 116 1.57 -13.64 -6.45
CA TYR A 116 1.23 -13.42 -7.86
C TYR A 116 1.87 -12.16 -8.49
N GLY A 117 3.08 -11.79 -8.04
CA GLY A 117 3.79 -10.64 -8.60
C GLY A 117 3.27 -9.28 -8.12
N THR A 118 2.51 -9.25 -7.03
CA THR A 118 2.02 -8.01 -6.43
C THR A 118 3.11 -7.33 -5.62
N ILE A 119 3.29 -6.02 -5.82
CA ILE A 119 4.21 -5.19 -5.06
C ILE A 119 3.39 -4.06 -4.42
N LEU A 120 3.60 -3.80 -3.14
CA LEU A 120 3.06 -2.64 -2.43
C LEU A 120 4.21 -1.70 -2.10
N SER A 121 4.06 -0.41 -2.39
CA SER A 121 5.06 0.61 -2.10
C SER A 121 4.47 1.76 -1.29
N GLY A 122 5.23 2.28 -0.33
CA GLY A 122 4.94 3.53 0.38
C GLY A 122 5.93 4.62 0.01
N SER A 123 5.44 5.85 -0.13
CA SER A 123 6.25 7.00 -0.56
C SER A 123 5.99 8.26 0.26
N TRP A 124 6.96 9.17 0.21
CA TRP A 124 6.83 10.53 0.75
C TRP A 124 5.86 11.42 -0.02
N ASP A 125 5.37 10.96 -1.18
CA ASP A 125 4.28 11.62 -1.90
C ASP A 125 2.91 11.45 -1.22
N LYS A 126 2.91 10.88 -0.01
CA LYS A 126 1.75 10.65 0.87
C LYS A 126 0.83 9.54 0.38
N THR A 127 1.26 8.78 -0.63
CA THR A 127 0.51 7.66 -1.17
C THR A 127 1.23 6.35 -0.94
N ALA A 128 0.43 5.29 -0.85
CA ALA A 128 0.91 3.95 -1.18
C ALA A 128 0.38 3.55 -2.55
N LYS A 129 1.11 2.69 -3.27
CA LYS A 129 0.71 2.20 -4.60
C LYS A 129 0.83 0.68 -4.64
N VAL A 130 -0.10 0.07 -5.36
CA VAL A 130 -0.08 -1.36 -5.64
C VAL A 130 0.31 -1.55 -7.09
N TRP A 131 1.29 -2.42 -7.33
CA TRP A 131 1.81 -2.73 -8.64
C TRP A 131 1.61 -4.20 -8.94
N ILE A 132 1.24 -4.50 -10.18
CA ILE A 132 1.16 -5.87 -10.70
C ILE A 132 1.75 -5.83 -12.11
N ASN A 133 2.68 -6.74 -12.41
CA ASN A 133 3.29 -6.89 -13.75
C ASN A 133 3.84 -5.58 -14.34
N GLY A 134 4.50 -4.77 -13.52
CA GLY A 134 5.14 -3.54 -14.01
C GLY A 134 4.25 -2.29 -14.01
N LYS A 135 2.97 -2.40 -13.62
CA LYS A 135 2.00 -1.29 -13.71
C LYS A 135 1.33 -0.98 -12.39
N GLU A 136 1.05 0.30 -12.15
CA GLU A 136 0.25 0.78 -11.02
C GLU A 136 -1.22 0.37 -11.23
N VAL A 137 -1.74 -0.49 -10.35
CA VAL A 137 -3.14 -0.95 -10.38
C VAL A 137 -4.01 -0.27 -9.32
N MET A 138 -3.41 0.23 -8.23
CA MET A 138 -4.12 1.01 -7.21
C MET A 138 -3.26 2.15 -6.68
N ASN A 139 -3.93 3.28 -6.42
CA ASN A 139 -3.35 4.45 -5.77
C ASN A 139 -4.07 4.70 -4.44
N LEU A 140 -3.40 4.39 -3.32
CA LEU A 140 -3.94 4.46 -1.97
C LEU A 140 -3.74 5.88 -1.41
N LYS A 141 -4.74 6.74 -1.63
CA LYS A 141 -4.76 8.13 -1.15
C LYS A 141 -5.59 8.25 0.12
N GLY A 142 -5.04 8.95 1.12
CA GLY A 142 -5.76 9.27 2.35
C GLY A 142 -4.89 9.56 3.56
N HIS A 143 -3.58 9.38 3.48
CA HIS A 143 -2.64 9.91 4.48
C HIS A 143 -2.34 11.39 4.21
N ASP A 144 -2.09 12.16 5.27
CA ASP A 144 -1.84 13.60 5.19
C ASP A 144 -0.34 13.93 5.10
N ALA A 145 0.51 12.94 5.34
CA ALA A 145 1.98 13.03 5.28
C ALA A 145 2.60 11.74 4.72
N ALA A 146 3.93 11.71 4.64
CA ALA A 146 4.72 10.63 4.05
C ALA A 146 4.30 9.24 4.56
N VAL A 147 4.17 8.27 3.66
CA VAL A 147 3.89 6.87 4.00
C VAL A 147 5.21 6.14 4.21
N TRP A 148 5.58 5.94 5.47
CA TRP A 148 6.88 5.41 5.88
C TRP A 148 6.97 3.90 5.83
N THR A 149 5.86 3.19 5.94
CA THR A 149 5.84 1.73 6.01
C THR A 149 4.58 1.16 5.38
N VAL A 150 4.71 0.04 4.68
CA VAL A 150 3.60 -0.70 4.10
C VAL A 150 3.75 -2.20 4.35
N LYS A 151 2.62 -2.91 4.52
CA LYS A 151 2.58 -4.37 4.61
C LYS A 151 1.32 -4.94 3.97
N MET A 152 1.46 -6.03 3.22
CA MET A 152 0.35 -6.83 2.71
C MET A 152 -0.09 -7.87 3.73
N LEU A 153 -1.40 -8.10 3.81
CA LEU A 153 -2.01 -9.26 4.45
C LEU A 153 -2.53 -10.18 3.33
N PRO A 154 -1.69 -11.09 2.82
CA PRO A 154 -1.91 -11.77 1.53
C PRO A 154 -3.19 -12.60 1.48
N ASP A 155 -3.64 -13.16 2.61
CA ASP A 155 -4.79 -14.06 2.65
C ASP A 155 -6.16 -13.36 2.54
N LYS A 156 -6.21 -12.02 2.57
CA LYS A 156 -7.47 -11.24 2.63
C LYS A 156 -7.54 -10.09 1.62
N GLY A 157 -6.53 -9.95 0.77
CA GLY A 157 -6.39 -8.79 -0.13
C GLY A 157 -6.36 -7.44 0.62
N LEU A 158 -5.92 -7.46 1.89
CA LEU A 158 -5.82 -6.28 2.75
C LEU A 158 -4.39 -5.75 2.75
N MET A 159 -4.25 -4.44 2.91
CA MET A 159 -2.95 -3.76 2.97
C MET A 159 -2.94 -2.80 4.14
N LEU A 160 -1.80 -2.66 4.81
CA LEU A 160 -1.58 -1.67 5.85
C LEU A 160 -0.56 -0.63 5.37
N SER A 161 -0.74 0.61 5.82
CA SER A 161 0.26 1.65 5.71
C SER A 161 0.38 2.44 7.01
N GLY A 162 1.61 2.77 7.41
CA GLY A 162 1.93 3.66 8.53
C GLY A 162 2.60 4.93 8.02
N SER A 163 2.31 6.08 8.63
CA SER A 163 2.68 7.38 8.09
C SER A 163 3.24 8.35 9.14
N ALA A 164 3.91 9.39 8.65
CA ALA A 164 4.30 10.57 9.41
C ALA A 164 3.10 11.35 9.97
N ASP A 165 1.89 11.10 9.48
CA ASP A 165 0.67 11.66 10.05
C ASP A 165 0.25 10.97 11.37
N LYS A 166 1.10 10.07 11.88
CA LYS A 166 0.94 9.33 13.14
C LYS A 166 -0.15 8.25 13.09
N MET A 167 -0.78 8.07 11.93
CA MET A 167 -1.84 7.09 11.73
C MET A 167 -1.32 5.85 11.01
N ILE A 168 -2.06 4.76 11.23
CA ILE A 168 -1.99 3.56 10.39
C ILE A 168 -3.33 3.43 9.66
N LYS A 169 -3.31 3.01 8.40
CA LYS A 169 -4.53 2.78 7.62
C LYS A 169 -4.58 1.35 7.09
N LEU A 170 -5.76 0.74 7.17
CA LEU A 170 -6.10 -0.51 6.51
C LEU A 170 -6.80 -0.20 5.21
N TRP A 171 -6.37 -0.86 4.14
CA TRP A 171 -6.90 -0.69 2.80
C TRP A 171 -7.47 -1.99 2.26
N LYS A 172 -8.58 -1.86 1.54
CA LYS A 172 -9.17 -2.93 0.73
C LYS A 172 -9.58 -2.36 -0.62
N ALA A 173 -9.12 -2.97 -1.71
CA ALA A 173 -9.48 -2.58 -3.07
C ALA A 173 -9.38 -1.07 -3.35
N GLY A 174 -8.30 -0.43 -2.89
CA GLY A 174 -8.06 1.00 -3.09
C GLY A 174 -8.73 1.94 -2.08
N LYS A 175 -9.57 1.43 -1.17
CA LYS A 175 -10.29 2.24 -0.18
C LYS A 175 -9.71 2.05 1.21
N CYS A 176 -9.69 3.11 2.01
CA CYS A 176 -9.37 3.04 3.42
C CYS A 176 -10.58 2.49 4.18
N GLU A 177 -10.46 1.26 4.71
CA GLU A 177 -11.49 0.59 5.49
C GLU A 177 -11.44 1.00 6.96
N LYS A 178 -10.24 1.27 7.46
CA LYS A 178 -10.02 1.63 8.87
C LYS A 178 -8.78 2.49 9.03
N THR A 179 -8.83 3.38 10.01
CA THR A 179 -7.69 4.17 10.50
C THR A 179 -7.45 3.80 11.96
N PHE A 180 -6.22 3.44 12.31
CA PHE A 180 -5.80 3.16 13.67
C PHE A 180 -5.14 4.41 14.25
N ILE A 181 -5.61 4.80 15.43
CA ILE A 181 -5.17 6.00 16.15
C ILE A 181 -4.59 5.55 17.48
N GLY A 182 -3.39 6.03 17.82
CA GLY A 182 -2.80 5.78 19.13
C GLY A 182 -1.32 6.13 19.24
N HIS A 183 -0.54 6.00 18.17
CA HIS A 183 0.81 6.54 18.15
C HIS A 183 0.77 8.07 18.23
N THR A 184 1.73 8.64 18.96
CA THR A 184 1.82 10.09 19.20
C THR A 184 2.83 10.80 18.30
N ASP A 185 3.54 10.02 17.49
CA ASP A 185 4.52 10.47 16.50
C ASP A 185 4.55 9.51 15.29
N CYS A 186 5.40 9.82 14.31
CA CYS A 186 5.52 9.15 13.01
C CYS A 186 5.64 7.63 13.16
N VAL A 187 4.81 6.89 12.42
CA VAL A 187 4.85 5.42 12.39
C VAL A 187 5.88 4.98 11.36
N ARG A 188 6.90 4.24 11.80
CA ARG A 188 8.12 3.92 11.04
C ARG A 188 8.17 2.52 10.48
N CYS A 189 7.56 1.55 11.16
CA CYS A 189 7.59 0.16 10.72
C CYS A 189 6.30 -0.57 11.09
N LEU A 190 5.95 -1.57 10.28
CA LEU A 190 4.86 -2.52 10.51
C LEU A 190 5.40 -3.94 10.35
N ALA A 191 4.94 -4.86 11.21
CA ALA A 191 5.21 -6.29 11.09
C ALA A 191 3.92 -7.09 11.30
N ILE A 192 3.60 -7.99 10.37
CA ILE A 192 2.38 -8.81 10.44
C ILE A 192 2.63 -10.03 11.33
N LEU A 193 1.95 -10.12 12.46
CA LEU A 193 2.05 -11.28 13.36
C LEU A 193 1.24 -12.47 12.84
N ASN A 194 0.01 -12.19 12.39
CA ASN A 194 -0.91 -13.17 11.85
C ASN A 194 -2.01 -12.42 11.06
N PRO A 195 -2.98 -13.12 10.42
CA PRO A 195 -4.01 -12.46 9.59
C PRO A 195 -4.92 -11.45 10.31
N ASN A 196 -4.87 -11.39 11.65
CA ASN A 196 -5.71 -10.51 12.46
C ASN A 196 -4.91 -9.53 13.35
N GLU A 197 -3.59 -9.69 13.46
CA GLU A 197 -2.78 -8.90 14.37
C GLU A 197 -1.47 -8.45 13.71
N PHE A 198 -1.02 -7.26 14.09
CA PHE A 198 0.23 -6.69 13.61
C PHE A 198 0.90 -5.83 14.69
N LEU A 199 2.19 -5.59 14.51
CA LEU A 199 2.98 -4.67 15.32
C LEU A 199 3.24 -3.38 14.53
N SER A 200 3.37 -2.26 15.24
CA SER A 200 3.86 -1.00 14.69
C SER A 200 4.94 -0.39 15.59
N ALA A 201 5.97 0.19 14.99
CA ALA A 201 7.00 0.98 15.67
C ALA A 201 6.90 2.45 15.26
N ALA A 202 7.20 3.36 16.18
CA ALA A 202 7.12 4.80 15.91
C ALA A 202 8.23 5.62 16.58
N ASN A 203 8.29 6.89 16.18
CA ASN A 203 9.14 7.91 16.80
C ASN A 203 8.70 8.27 18.24
N ASP A 204 7.53 7.81 18.69
CA ASP A 204 7.11 7.98 20.09
C ASP A 204 7.79 7.00 21.07
N CYS A 205 8.84 6.32 20.61
CA CYS A 205 9.65 5.34 21.34
C CYS A 205 8.90 4.05 21.71
N THR A 206 7.67 3.86 21.21
CA THR A 206 6.85 2.68 21.51
C THR A 206 6.74 1.72 20.33
N ILE A 207 6.54 0.46 20.67
CA ILE A 207 6.01 -0.55 19.74
C ILE A 207 4.61 -0.90 20.21
N ARG A 208 3.65 -1.00 19.31
CA ARG A 208 2.25 -1.30 19.64
C ARG A 208 1.80 -2.55 18.94
N LYS A 209 1.10 -3.43 19.67
CA LYS A 209 0.37 -4.57 19.13
C LYS A 209 -1.06 -4.15 18.85
N TRP A 210 -1.54 -4.48 17.66
CA TRP A 210 -2.86 -4.14 17.17
C TRP A 210 -3.62 -5.37 16.73
N ASN A 211 -4.92 -5.36 16.98
CA ASN A 211 -5.87 -6.18 16.22
C ASN A 211 -6.36 -5.40 15.00
N ILE A 212 -6.61 -6.08 13.89
CA ILE A 212 -7.13 -5.49 12.63
C ILE A 212 -8.48 -4.78 12.83
N ASN A 213 -9.20 -5.10 13.90
CA ASN A 213 -10.43 -4.43 14.30
C ASN A 213 -10.23 -3.02 14.87
N GLY A 214 -9.00 -2.58 15.14
CA GLY A 214 -8.69 -1.23 15.62
C GLY A 214 -8.12 -1.18 17.03
N ASP A 215 -8.22 -2.28 17.78
CA ASP A 215 -7.82 -2.31 19.19
C ASP A 215 -6.30 -2.39 19.33
N CYS A 216 -5.72 -1.49 20.12
CA CYS A 216 -4.35 -1.62 20.60
C CYS A 216 -4.36 -2.58 21.79
N THR A 217 -3.83 -3.78 21.60
CA THR A 217 -3.88 -4.85 22.61
C THR A 217 -2.70 -4.80 23.57
N PHE A 218 -1.57 -4.23 23.15
CA PHE A 218 -0.39 -4.07 24.00
C PHE A 218 0.52 -2.93 23.53
N ILE A 219 1.27 -2.32 24.46
CA ILE A 219 2.29 -1.31 24.18
C ILE A 219 3.61 -1.79 24.81
N TYR A 220 4.61 -2.06 23.98
CA TYR A 220 5.96 -2.38 24.42
C TYR A 220 6.75 -1.09 24.61
N GLU A 221 7.24 -0.90 25.84
CA GLU A 221 8.11 0.19 26.23
C GLU A 221 9.52 -0.35 26.52
N GLY A 222 10.55 0.42 26.16
CA GLY A 222 11.92 0.03 26.47
C GLY A 222 12.99 0.65 25.55
N HIS A 223 12.61 1.12 24.36
CA HIS A 223 13.47 2.03 23.59
C HIS A 223 13.44 3.41 24.22
N SER A 224 14.59 4.07 24.33
CA SER A 224 14.70 5.44 24.88
C SER A 224 14.64 6.52 23.81
N ASN A 225 14.57 6.14 22.54
CA ASN A 225 14.49 7.03 21.39
C ASN A 225 13.73 6.35 20.24
N TYR A 226 13.65 7.00 19.07
CA TYR A 226 12.86 6.56 17.93
C TYR A 226 13.07 5.09 17.57
N VAL A 227 11.97 4.37 17.34
CA VAL A 227 12.00 2.97 16.90
C VAL A 227 11.83 2.94 15.38
N TYR A 228 12.81 2.35 14.69
CA TYR A 228 12.89 2.42 13.22
C TYR A 228 12.41 1.17 12.52
N SER A 229 12.64 -0.01 13.07
CA SER A 229 12.36 -1.26 12.38
C SER A 229 11.94 -2.34 13.35
N ILE A 230 11.09 -3.25 12.85
CA ILE A 230 10.65 -4.47 13.53
C ILE A 230 10.80 -5.64 12.55
N ALA A 231 11.31 -6.77 13.03
CA ALA A 231 11.29 -8.03 12.29
C ALA A 231 10.85 -9.18 13.20
N LEU A 232 10.07 -10.12 12.65
CA LEU A 232 9.70 -11.35 13.36
C LEU A 232 10.80 -12.38 13.21
N ILE A 233 11.06 -13.17 14.25
CA ILE A 233 12.01 -14.28 14.19
C ILE A 233 11.25 -15.54 13.71
N PRO A 234 11.56 -16.09 12.53
CA PRO A 234 10.82 -17.22 11.96
C PRO A 234 10.74 -18.43 12.89
N GLY A 235 9.58 -19.07 12.96
CA GLY A 235 9.37 -20.27 13.77
C GLY A 235 9.30 -20.04 15.28
N THR A 236 9.24 -18.78 15.74
CA THR A 236 9.16 -18.43 17.16
C THR A 236 8.05 -17.42 17.44
N ASP A 237 7.77 -17.19 18.72
CA ASP A 237 6.89 -16.12 19.24
C ASP A 237 7.64 -14.80 19.48
N ARG A 238 8.93 -14.73 19.12
CA ARG A 238 9.78 -13.56 19.36
C ARG A 238 9.84 -12.62 18.16
N PHE A 239 10.13 -11.36 18.46
CA PHE A 239 10.47 -10.36 17.46
C PHE A 239 11.63 -9.50 17.92
N ILE A 240 12.24 -8.78 16.98
CA ILE A 240 13.30 -7.83 17.24
C ILE A 240 12.90 -6.44 16.79
N SER A 241 13.48 -5.44 17.45
CA SER A 241 13.33 -4.04 17.05
C SER A 241 14.66 -3.31 17.12
N SER A 242 14.75 -2.20 16.39
CA SER A 242 15.91 -1.32 16.41
C SER A 242 15.53 0.15 16.45
N GLY A 243 16.45 1.00 16.95
CA GLY A 243 16.18 2.42 17.11
C GLY A 243 17.40 3.33 17.11
N GLU A 244 17.12 4.60 17.32
CA GLU A 244 18.09 5.69 17.51
C GLU A 244 18.79 5.62 18.88
N ASP A 245 18.30 4.76 19.79
CA ASP A 245 18.93 4.48 21.08
C ASP A 245 20.13 3.52 20.98
N ARG A 246 20.62 3.27 19.75
CA ARG A 246 21.79 2.43 19.46
C ARG A 246 21.61 0.97 19.85
N CYS A 247 20.37 0.51 19.94
CA CYS A 247 20.08 -0.84 20.42
C CYS A 247 19.31 -1.66 19.39
N VAL A 248 19.58 -2.97 19.39
CA VAL A 248 18.65 -4.00 18.93
C VAL A 248 18.05 -4.65 20.17
N LYS A 249 16.72 -4.74 20.24
CA LYS A 249 16.02 -5.38 21.37
C LYS A 249 15.31 -6.64 20.89
N VAL A 250 15.40 -7.69 21.68
CA VAL A 250 14.70 -8.97 21.45
C VAL A 250 13.54 -9.05 22.44
N TRP A 251 12.35 -9.35 21.94
CA TRP A 251 11.11 -9.32 22.70
C TRP A 251 10.45 -10.69 22.71
N LYS A 252 9.89 -11.05 23.87
CA LYS A 252 9.07 -12.24 24.09
C LYS A 252 8.06 -11.97 25.20
N ASP A 253 6.84 -12.47 25.06
CA ASP A 253 5.83 -12.46 26.13
C ASP A 253 5.74 -11.09 26.84
N GLU A 254 5.57 -10.02 26.06
CA GLU A 254 5.44 -8.63 26.55
C GLU A 254 6.70 -8.00 27.17
N ASN A 255 7.81 -8.74 27.25
CA ASN A 255 9.06 -8.31 27.88
C ASN A 255 10.22 -8.19 26.88
N CYS A 256 11.16 -7.30 27.18
CA CYS A 256 12.45 -7.26 26.49
C CYS A 256 13.38 -8.32 27.12
N GLU A 257 13.65 -9.42 26.41
CA GLU A 257 14.52 -10.50 26.90
C GLU A 257 16.01 -10.16 26.78
N GLN A 258 16.37 -9.31 25.81
CA GLN A 258 17.75 -8.94 25.55
C GLN A 258 17.82 -7.56 24.88
N THR A 259 18.77 -6.75 25.34
CA THR A 259 19.21 -5.53 24.65
C THR A 259 20.64 -5.72 24.16
N ILE A 260 20.87 -5.50 22.86
CA ILE A 260 22.18 -5.57 22.21
C ILE A 260 22.57 -4.14 21.84
N ALA A 261 23.59 -3.61 22.51
CA ALA A 261 24.15 -2.30 22.19
C ALA A 261 25.01 -2.38 20.93
N MET A 262 24.88 -1.37 20.07
CA MET A 262 25.55 -1.29 18.77
C MET A 262 26.58 -0.15 18.77
N PRO A 263 27.76 -0.34 18.16
CA PRO A 263 28.77 0.70 18.01
C PRO A 263 28.45 1.58 16.80
N SER A 264 27.26 2.17 16.82
CA SER A 264 26.77 3.09 15.79
C SER A 264 25.73 4.03 16.39
N GLN A 265 25.57 5.23 15.83
CA GLN A 265 24.57 6.21 16.30
C GLN A 265 23.13 5.73 16.10
N SER A 266 22.84 5.11 14.95
CA SER A 266 21.48 4.68 14.63
C SER A 266 21.50 3.26 14.10
N VAL A 267 20.53 2.46 14.54
CA VAL A 267 20.28 1.12 13.98
C VAL A 267 19.01 1.20 13.12
N TRP A 268 19.19 1.47 11.84
CA TRP A 268 18.11 1.83 10.92
C TRP A 268 17.15 0.70 10.61
N CYS A 269 17.66 -0.52 10.50
CA CYS A 269 16.89 -1.66 10.03
C CYS A 269 17.32 -2.96 10.70
N VAL A 270 16.35 -3.87 10.84
CA VAL A 270 16.57 -5.23 11.33
C VAL A 270 15.85 -6.25 10.45
N GLY A 271 16.42 -7.44 10.37
CA GLY A 271 15.86 -8.59 9.66
C GLY A 271 16.17 -9.89 10.39
N ALA A 272 15.51 -10.98 10.00
CA ALA A 272 15.76 -12.31 10.57
C ALA A 272 15.87 -13.34 9.44
N LEU A 273 16.77 -14.30 9.63
CA LEU A 273 17.00 -15.42 8.72
C LEU A 273 16.13 -16.62 9.11
N ALA A 274 15.92 -17.54 8.16
CA ALA A 274 15.15 -18.76 8.39
C ALA A 274 15.78 -19.67 9.47
N ASN A 275 17.10 -19.62 9.63
CA ASN A 275 17.84 -20.32 10.67
C ASN A 275 17.79 -19.67 12.07
N GLY A 276 17.05 -18.56 12.22
CA GLY A 276 16.85 -17.84 13.49
C GLY A 276 17.89 -16.78 13.81
N ASP A 277 18.94 -16.62 13.01
CA ASP A 277 19.91 -15.52 13.15
C ASP A 277 19.23 -14.17 12.83
N ILE A 278 19.69 -13.11 13.48
CA ILE A 278 19.15 -11.75 13.31
C ILE A 278 20.21 -10.83 12.72
N ILE A 279 19.76 -9.82 11.97
CA ILE A 279 20.61 -8.91 11.21
C ILE A 279 20.24 -7.49 11.60
N ALA A 280 21.26 -6.63 11.75
CA ALA A 280 21.09 -5.21 12.02
C ALA A 280 21.93 -4.38 11.04
N GLY A 281 21.29 -3.45 10.33
CA GLY A 281 21.96 -2.45 9.49
C GLY A 281 22.03 -1.10 10.20
N SER A 282 23.21 -0.49 10.22
CA SER A 282 23.50 0.69 11.03
C SER A 282 24.03 1.89 10.24
N SER A 283 24.08 3.05 10.90
CA SER A 283 24.55 4.33 10.34
C SER A 283 26.06 4.36 10.00
N ASP A 284 26.84 3.40 10.52
CA ASP A 284 28.27 3.23 10.22
C ASP A 284 28.54 2.49 8.89
N GLY A 285 27.50 2.12 8.15
CA GLY A 285 27.60 1.40 6.88
C GLY A 285 27.82 -0.11 7.02
N PHE A 286 27.76 -0.66 8.24
CA PHE A 286 27.91 -2.10 8.45
C PHE A 286 26.58 -2.81 8.66
N CYS A 287 26.53 -4.07 8.25
CA CYS A 287 25.52 -5.01 8.73
C CYS A 287 26.16 -5.92 9.78
N ARG A 288 25.48 -6.18 10.89
CA ARG A 288 25.93 -7.14 11.90
C ARG A 288 24.94 -8.27 12.04
N VAL A 289 25.46 -9.49 12.07
CA VAL A 289 24.66 -10.71 12.20
C VAL A 289 24.87 -11.26 13.60
N PHE A 290 23.79 -11.60 14.29
CA PHE A 290 23.81 -12.21 15.61
C PHE A 290 23.12 -13.56 15.59
N THR A 291 23.62 -14.49 16.41
CA THR A 291 23.13 -15.87 16.47
C THR A 291 22.98 -16.35 17.91
N GLU A 292 22.03 -17.25 18.15
CA GLU A 292 21.93 -18.02 19.40
C GLU A 292 22.67 -19.37 19.32
N SER A 293 23.14 -19.77 18.13
CA SER A 293 23.81 -21.04 17.91
C SER A 293 25.29 -20.94 18.26
N GLU A 294 25.71 -21.62 19.33
CA GLU A 294 27.12 -21.62 19.79
C GLU A 294 28.12 -22.01 18.69
N GLU A 295 27.74 -22.87 17.74
CA GLU A 295 28.59 -23.26 16.60
C GLU A 295 28.87 -22.12 15.60
N ARG A 296 27.99 -21.12 15.54
CA ARG A 296 28.08 -19.99 14.60
C ARG A 296 28.57 -18.70 15.25
N VAL A 297 28.72 -18.67 16.57
CA VAL A 297 29.23 -17.50 17.28
C VAL A 297 30.64 -17.17 16.78
N ALA A 298 30.92 -15.87 16.63
CA ALA A 298 32.22 -15.37 16.24
C ALA A 298 33.32 -15.84 17.19
N ASP A 299 34.55 -15.89 16.71
CA ASP A 299 35.69 -16.24 17.55
C ASP A 299 35.92 -15.17 18.63
N SER A 300 36.61 -15.52 19.73
CA SER A 300 36.71 -14.66 20.91
C SER A 300 37.31 -13.29 20.64
N ASP A 301 38.25 -13.22 19.69
CA ASP A 301 38.93 -11.97 19.34
C ASP A 301 37.96 -10.99 18.66
N VAL A 302 37.11 -11.49 17.76
CA VAL A 302 36.09 -10.69 17.07
C VAL A 302 35.01 -10.20 18.05
N LEU A 303 34.61 -11.04 19.00
CA LEU A 303 33.68 -10.64 20.07
C LEU A 303 34.27 -9.52 20.92
N LYS A 304 35.54 -9.65 21.32
CA LYS A 304 36.23 -8.64 22.12
C LYS A 304 36.39 -7.33 21.37
N ASP A 305 36.68 -7.36 20.07
CA ASP A 305 36.77 -6.16 19.24
C ASP A 305 35.43 -5.45 19.10
N PHE A 306 34.34 -6.21 18.97
CA PHE A 306 32.99 -5.66 18.97
C PHE A 306 32.65 -5.02 20.33
N GLU A 307 32.91 -5.72 21.44
CA GLU A 307 32.70 -5.19 22.80
C GLU A 307 33.52 -3.92 23.04
N ASN A 308 34.78 -3.88 22.62
CA ASN A 308 35.63 -2.69 22.67
C ASN A 308 35.04 -1.55 21.84
N SER A 309 34.54 -1.84 20.64
CA SER A 309 33.91 -0.83 19.76
C SER A 309 32.66 -0.25 20.39
N VAL A 310 31.83 -1.10 21.01
CA VAL A 310 30.63 -0.66 21.75
C VAL A 310 31.03 0.19 22.95
N ALA A 311 32.03 -0.24 23.73
CA ALA A 311 32.51 0.51 24.90
C ALA A 311 33.12 1.87 24.51
N ASN A 312 33.83 1.95 23.38
CA ASN A 312 34.43 3.20 22.89
C ASN A 312 33.40 4.20 22.37
N GLN A 313 32.25 3.73 21.84
CA GLN A 313 31.17 4.58 21.32
C GLN A 313 30.04 4.82 22.31
N ALA A 314 29.93 3.99 23.34
CA ALA A 314 29.20 4.33 24.54
C ALA A 314 29.91 5.53 25.16
N ILE A 315 29.49 6.75 24.78
CA ILE A 315 29.80 7.99 25.49
C ILE A 315 29.74 7.61 26.97
N PRO A 316 30.84 7.79 27.71
CA PRO A 316 31.04 7.07 28.94
C PRO A 316 29.83 7.32 29.82
N ALA A 317 29.22 6.25 30.32
CA ALA A 317 28.28 6.37 31.44
C ALA A 317 28.92 7.14 32.62
N ALA A 318 30.24 7.36 32.60
CA ALA A 318 30.97 8.28 33.46
C ALA A 318 30.69 9.78 33.25
N ALA A 319 30.20 10.21 32.09
CA ALA A 319 29.74 11.59 31.88
C ALA A 319 28.34 11.83 32.49
N ASN A 320 27.56 10.76 32.71
CA ASN A 320 26.22 10.78 33.33
C ASN A 320 26.18 10.15 34.74
N LEU A 321 27.32 9.72 35.26
CA LEU A 321 27.47 9.44 36.68
C LEU A 321 27.67 10.81 37.35
N ASP A 322 26.63 11.27 38.05
CA ASP A 322 26.72 12.40 38.98
C ASP A 322 27.73 12.03 40.08
N LEU A 323 28.99 12.24 39.77
CA LEU A 323 30.12 12.00 40.63
C LEU A 323 30.51 13.36 41.18
N GLY A 324 29.69 13.84 42.13
CA GLY A 324 30.18 14.80 43.10
C GLY A 324 31.56 14.35 43.59
N GLU A 325 32.48 15.30 43.79
CA GLU A 325 33.91 15.09 44.06
C GLU A 325 34.26 13.67 44.58
N ILE A 326 34.48 12.71 43.68
CA ILE A 326 35.00 11.42 44.12
C ILE A 326 36.41 11.69 44.57
N LYS A 327 36.64 11.56 45.88
CA LYS A 327 37.99 11.35 46.40
C LYS A 327 38.49 10.04 45.81
N THR A 328 39.25 10.14 44.72
CA THR A 328 39.92 9.04 44.00
C THR A 328 40.78 8.15 44.90
N ASP A 329 41.00 8.59 46.13
CA ASP A 329 41.77 7.93 47.19
C ASP A 329 40.93 6.93 48.01
N LYS A 330 39.59 6.88 47.82
CA LYS A 330 38.66 5.99 48.56
C LYS A 330 37.96 4.94 47.70
N LEU A 331 38.27 4.86 46.40
CA LEU A 331 37.65 3.86 45.52
C LEU A 331 38.24 2.47 45.82
N PRO A 332 37.38 1.42 45.89
CA PRO A 332 37.85 0.06 46.08
C PRO A 332 38.66 -0.42 44.86
N GLY A 333 39.63 -1.31 45.10
CA GLY A 333 40.41 -1.94 44.03
C GLY A 333 39.65 -3.06 43.33
N PRO A 334 40.26 -3.70 42.30
CA PRO A 334 39.64 -4.75 41.47
C PRO A 334 39.03 -5.91 42.28
N GLU A 335 39.46 -6.12 43.53
CA GLU A 335 38.87 -7.08 44.46
C GLU A 335 37.37 -6.88 44.73
N ALA A 336 36.82 -5.67 44.55
CA ALA A 336 35.40 -5.41 44.76
C ALA A 336 34.48 -6.02 43.68
N LEU A 337 35.04 -6.45 42.54
CA LEU A 337 34.34 -7.18 41.48
C LEU A 337 34.14 -8.66 41.83
N LEU A 338 34.80 -9.17 42.88
CA LEU A 338 34.59 -10.54 43.36
C LEU A 338 33.24 -10.73 44.07
N GLN A 339 32.59 -9.64 44.48
CA GLN A 339 31.25 -9.69 45.06
C GLN A 339 30.19 -9.60 43.95
N PRO A 340 29.29 -10.60 43.83
CA PRO A 340 28.21 -10.59 42.86
C PRO A 340 27.31 -9.35 42.99
N GLY A 341 26.80 -8.86 41.87
CA GLY A 341 25.78 -7.82 41.86
C GLY A 341 24.42 -8.34 42.34
N VAL A 342 23.60 -7.41 42.81
CA VAL A 342 22.30 -7.68 43.46
C VAL A 342 21.15 -7.58 42.46
N LYS A 343 21.30 -6.81 41.37
CA LYS A 343 20.28 -6.59 40.34
C LYS A 343 20.92 -6.45 38.95
N GLN A 344 20.20 -6.86 37.91
CA GLN A 344 20.57 -6.64 36.51
C GLN A 344 20.87 -5.15 36.28
N ASP A 345 21.93 -4.87 35.53
CA ASP A 345 22.36 -3.52 35.15
C ASP A 345 22.91 -2.65 36.31
N GLN A 346 23.17 -3.23 37.49
CA GLN A 346 23.83 -2.53 38.61
C GLN A 346 25.24 -2.07 38.23
N THR A 347 25.59 -0.80 38.50
CA THR A 347 26.92 -0.25 38.22
C THR A 347 27.82 -0.23 39.47
N LYS A 348 29.13 -0.47 39.30
CA LYS A 348 30.16 -0.38 40.33
C LYS A 348 31.42 0.26 39.76
N LEU A 349 32.04 1.16 40.52
CA LEU A 349 33.28 1.85 40.16
C LEU A 349 34.46 1.23 40.89
N VAL A 350 35.57 1.04 40.17
CA VAL A 350 36.74 0.31 40.68
C VAL A 350 38.01 0.99 40.21
N LYS A 351 39.03 1.06 41.07
CA LYS A 351 40.33 1.66 40.73
C LYS A 351 41.34 0.58 40.39
N ASN A 352 41.70 0.47 39.12
CA ASN A 352 42.65 -0.51 38.61
C ASN A 352 43.88 0.20 38.03
N ASN A 353 45.06 -0.03 38.60
CA ASN A 353 46.34 0.58 38.15
C ASN A 353 46.31 2.11 37.97
N GLY A 354 45.55 2.83 38.80
CA GLY A 354 45.44 4.29 38.74
C GLY A 354 44.34 4.82 37.80
N VAL A 355 43.69 3.95 37.04
CA VAL A 355 42.53 4.27 36.18
C VAL A 355 41.25 3.87 36.91
N VAL A 356 40.22 4.73 36.87
CA VAL A 356 38.90 4.43 37.41
C VAL A 356 38.07 3.78 36.31
N GLU A 357 37.60 2.56 36.53
CA GLU A 357 36.79 1.80 35.58
C GLU A 357 35.35 1.69 36.09
N ALA A 358 34.38 1.80 35.19
CA ALA A 358 32.97 1.52 35.46
C ALA A 358 32.62 0.11 34.97
N HIS A 359 31.99 -0.67 35.83
CA HIS A 359 31.57 -2.04 35.57
C HIS A 359 30.07 -2.20 35.84
N GLN A 360 29.36 -2.98 35.03
CA GLN A 360 27.93 -3.24 35.15
C GLN A 360 27.66 -4.74 35.32
N TRP A 361 26.73 -5.07 36.21
CA TRP A 361 26.38 -6.44 36.54
C TRP A 361 25.45 -7.06 35.50
N ASP A 362 25.88 -8.18 34.92
CA ASP A 362 25.06 -9.04 34.10
C ASP A 362 24.61 -10.24 34.94
N ALA A 363 23.32 -10.26 35.32
CA ALA A 363 22.74 -11.30 36.16
C ALA A 363 22.61 -12.64 35.43
N ARG A 364 22.70 -12.66 34.09
CA ARG A 364 22.62 -13.87 33.27
C ARG A 364 23.98 -14.56 33.18
N SER A 365 25.07 -13.80 33.04
CA SER A 365 26.43 -14.34 33.05
C SER A 365 27.00 -14.51 34.46
N GLY A 366 26.43 -13.81 35.45
CA GLY A 366 26.95 -13.81 36.83
C GLY A 366 28.28 -13.07 36.96
N GLU A 367 28.54 -12.10 36.08
CA GLU A 367 29.82 -11.41 35.98
C GLU A 367 29.64 -9.89 35.84
N TRP A 368 30.67 -9.15 36.25
CA TRP A 368 30.77 -7.71 36.03
C TRP A 368 31.41 -7.43 34.67
N LYS A 369 30.71 -6.71 33.80
CA LYS A 369 31.20 -6.29 32.47
C LYS A 369 31.71 -4.85 32.53
N LYS A 370 32.93 -4.59 32.05
CA LYS A 370 33.49 -3.24 31.97
C LYS A 370 32.69 -2.41 30.95
N VAL A 371 32.19 -1.26 31.39
CA VAL A 371 31.37 -0.32 30.58
C VAL A 371 32.17 0.91 30.16
N GLY A 372 33.30 1.21 30.82
CA GLY A 372 34.19 2.28 30.37
C GLY A 372 35.25 2.71 31.38
N GLU A 373 36.08 3.68 30.99
CA GLU A 373 37.10 4.33 31.83
C GLU A 373 36.69 5.78 32.13
N VAL A 374 36.89 6.22 33.37
CA VAL A 374 36.52 7.56 33.85
C VAL A 374 37.76 8.47 33.80
N THR A 375 37.83 9.40 32.85
CA THR A 375 38.85 10.46 32.80
C THR A 375 38.23 11.82 33.10
N GLY A 376 38.70 12.48 34.16
CA GLY A 376 38.24 13.81 34.56
C GLY A 376 39.01 14.91 33.85
N ALA A 377 38.35 15.71 33.01
CA ALA A 377 38.91 16.95 32.52
C ALA A 377 38.70 18.06 33.57
N ALA A 378 39.79 18.46 34.22
CA ALA A 378 39.83 19.64 35.09
C ALA A 378 39.84 20.92 34.22
N GLY A 379 38.72 21.64 34.19
CA GLY A 379 38.61 22.98 33.59
C GLY A 379 38.58 24.06 34.67
N LYS A 380 39.53 24.99 34.60
CA LYS A 380 39.62 26.18 35.45
C LYS A 380 38.56 27.22 35.08
N GLU A 381 38.16 27.98 36.10
CA GLU A 381 37.42 29.27 36.08
C GLU A 381 35.90 29.22 35.84
N GLY A 382 35.15 29.39 36.93
CA GLY A 382 34.15 30.46 36.98
C GLY A 382 32.66 30.14 36.79
N ALA A 383 32.25 28.91 36.47
CA ALA A 383 30.83 28.57 36.39
C ALA A 383 30.38 27.79 37.64
N GLN A 384 29.50 28.37 38.46
CA GLN A 384 28.79 27.65 39.51
C GLN A 384 27.95 26.53 38.87
N ARG A 385 28.45 25.29 38.92
CA ARG A 385 27.67 24.09 38.61
C ARG A 385 26.69 23.83 39.76
N SER A 386 25.40 23.85 39.49
CA SER A 386 24.37 23.24 40.35
C SER A 386 24.12 21.81 39.84
N THR A 387 24.88 20.80 40.26
CA THR A 387 24.58 19.84 41.35
C THR A 387 23.19 19.19 41.29
N GLY A 388 23.17 17.89 40.94
CA GLY A 388 22.05 16.96 41.17
C GLY A 388 21.01 16.91 40.06
N LYS A 389 20.70 15.70 39.57
CA LYS A 389 19.51 15.45 38.76
C LYS A 389 18.27 16.02 39.45
N GLN A 390 17.51 16.83 38.74
CA GLN A 390 16.34 17.50 39.28
C GLN A 390 15.08 16.70 38.92
N VAL A 391 14.26 16.42 39.94
CA VAL A 391 12.99 15.71 39.73
C VAL A 391 11.93 16.74 39.32
N TYR A 392 11.38 16.54 38.13
CA TYR A 392 10.27 17.34 37.61
C TYR A 392 9.17 16.40 37.12
N GLU A 393 7.94 16.59 37.63
CA GLU A 393 6.77 15.75 37.32
C GLU A 393 6.99 14.22 37.48
N GLY A 394 7.78 13.84 38.49
CA GLY A 394 8.04 12.43 38.79
C GLY A 394 9.07 11.75 37.89
N LYS A 395 9.80 12.52 37.05
CA LYS A 395 10.91 12.04 36.22
C LYS A 395 12.19 12.82 36.55
N GLU A 396 13.34 12.14 36.46
CA GLU A 396 14.66 12.74 36.73
C GLU A 396 15.23 13.35 35.44
N TYR A 397 15.76 14.58 35.55
CA TYR A 397 16.39 15.29 34.45
C TYR A 397 17.75 15.84 34.85
N ASP A 398 18.70 15.87 33.91
CA ASP A 398 20.03 16.46 34.16
C ASP A 398 19.95 17.97 34.42
N TYR A 399 19.04 18.66 33.74
CA TYR A 399 18.73 20.08 33.94
C TYR A 399 17.23 20.32 33.98
N VAL A 400 16.79 21.26 34.81
CA VAL A 400 15.46 21.87 34.71
C VAL A 400 15.67 23.37 34.72
N PHE A 401 15.59 23.99 33.55
CA PHE A 401 15.80 25.43 33.39
C PHE A 401 14.53 26.20 33.71
N ASP A 402 14.68 27.37 34.33
CA ASP A 402 13.61 28.35 34.45
C ASP A 402 13.71 29.30 33.24
N VAL A 403 12.69 29.27 32.38
CA VAL A 403 12.66 30.01 31.11
C VAL A 403 11.62 31.12 31.18
N ASP A 404 12.09 32.37 31.10
CA ASP A 404 11.27 33.57 31.02
C ASP A 404 10.96 33.91 29.56
N ILE A 405 9.68 33.93 29.18
CA ILE A 405 9.26 34.09 27.78
C ILE A 405 8.59 35.45 27.53
N GLN A 406 7.96 36.03 28.57
CA GLN A 406 7.29 37.33 28.50
C GLN A 406 7.48 38.10 29.81
N ASP A 407 7.71 39.41 29.70
CA ASP A 407 7.86 40.32 30.84
C ASP A 407 6.59 40.30 31.71
N GLY A 408 6.72 39.85 32.96
CA GLY A 408 5.65 39.83 33.96
C GLY A 408 4.91 38.50 34.16
N VAL A 409 5.28 37.43 33.43
CA VAL A 409 4.77 36.06 33.65
C VAL A 409 5.81 35.24 34.43
N PRO A 410 5.41 34.39 35.40
CA PRO A 410 6.35 33.54 36.13
C PRO A 410 7.16 32.61 35.19
N PRO A 411 8.44 32.36 35.49
CA PRO A 411 9.29 31.46 34.69
C PRO A 411 8.69 30.07 34.58
N LEU A 412 8.77 29.49 33.38
CA LEU A 412 8.29 28.15 33.08
C LEU A 412 9.45 27.14 33.13
N LYS A 413 9.17 25.95 33.65
CA LYS A 413 10.21 24.91 33.83
C LYS A 413 10.42 24.08 32.56
N LEU A 414 11.66 24.05 32.09
CA LEU A 414 12.13 23.29 30.93
C LEU A 414 13.05 22.14 31.38
N PRO A 415 12.55 20.90 31.43
CA PRO A 415 13.37 19.72 31.71
C PRO A 415 14.22 19.30 30.49
N PHE A 416 15.50 18.97 30.70
CA PHE A 416 16.45 18.62 29.64
C PHE A 416 17.48 17.59 30.15
N ASN A 417 17.72 16.52 29.39
CA ASN A 417 18.88 15.62 29.62
C ASN A 417 20.01 15.92 28.64
N ILE A 418 21.24 15.64 29.03
CA ILE A 418 22.43 15.82 28.18
C ILE A 418 22.37 14.94 26.92
N THR A 419 21.63 13.84 26.97
CA THR A 419 21.38 12.95 25.82
C THR A 419 20.27 13.44 24.90
N ASP A 420 19.49 14.44 25.31
CA ASP A 420 18.37 14.96 24.54
C ASP A 420 18.87 15.97 23.50
N ASP A 421 18.20 16.01 22.34
CA ASP A 421 18.45 17.06 21.35
C ASP A 421 17.86 18.40 21.86
N PRO A 422 18.65 19.50 21.86
CA PRO A 422 18.20 20.80 22.37
C PRO A 422 16.98 21.37 21.64
N TYR A 423 16.86 21.14 20.33
CA TYR A 423 15.71 21.61 19.55
C TYR A 423 14.46 20.79 19.84
N PHE A 424 14.61 19.47 20.02
CA PHE A 424 13.50 18.61 20.42
C PHE A 424 12.98 18.95 21.82
N ALA A 425 13.88 19.16 22.79
CA ALA A 425 13.51 19.59 24.13
C ALA A 425 12.82 20.96 24.14
N ALA A 426 13.34 21.93 23.36
CA ALA A 426 12.71 23.23 23.16
C ALA A 426 11.31 23.09 22.53
N GLN A 427 11.15 22.28 21.49
CA GLN A 427 9.86 22.07 20.84
C GLN A 427 8.83 21.48 21.82
N LYS A 428 9.21 20.44 22.57
CA LYS A 428 8.35 19.81 23.57
C LYS A 428 7.94 20.78 24.68
N PHE A 429 8.86 21.65 25.09
CA PHE A 429 8.58 22.70 26.06
C PHE A 429 7.59 23.76 25.51
N LEU A 430 7.74 24.18 24.25
CA LEU A 430 6.83 25.13 23.60
C LEU A 430 5.43 24.54 23.44
N GLU A 431 5.32 23.30 22.95
CA GLU A 431 4.04 22.60 22.78
C GLU A 431 3.32 22.41 24.12
N LYS A 432 4.04 21.98 25.16
CA LYS A 432 3.48 21.71 26.48
C LYS A 432 2.89 22.95 27.15
N ASN A 433 3.48 24.12 26.91
CA ASN A 433 3.04 25.37 27.52
C ASN A 433 2.25 26.26 26.53
N GLU A 434 1.85 25.72 25.38
CA GLU A 434 1.08 26.43 24.33
C GLU A 434 1.75 27.72 23.82
N ILE A 435 3.08 27.76 23.80
CA ILE A 435 3.87 28.90 23.34
C ILE A 435 4.07 28.83 21.82
N SER A 436 4.11 29.99 21.16
CA SER A 436 4.36 30.08 19.72
C SER A 436 5.65 29.38 19.30
N GLN A 437 5.59 28.59 18.22
CA GLN A 437 6.73 27.95 17.58
C GLN A 437 7.79 28.94 17.04
N GLY A 438 7.51 30.24 17.02
CA GLY A 438 8.48 31.28 16.69
C GLY A 438 9.62 31.42 17.70
N TYR A 439 9.45 30.95 18.94
CA TYR A 439 10.48 30.98 20.00
C TYR A 439 11.39 29.73 20.00
N LEU A 440 11.21 28.81 19.05
CA LEU A 440 11.95 27.55 19.00
C LEU A 440 13.46 27.77 18.97
N ASP A 441 13.93 28.63 18.06
CA ASP A 441 15.36 28.90 17.94
C ASP A 441 15.90 29.58 19.20
N GLU A 442 15.15 30.50 19.81
CA GLU A 442 15.58 31.21 21.02
C GLU A 442 15.70 30.26 22.22
N VAL A 443 14.71 29.41 22.43
CA VAL A 443 14.71 28.42 23.52
C VAL A 443 15.76 27.32 23.28
N ALA A 444 15.95 26.87 22.04
CA ALA A 444 17.00 25.90 21.70
C ALA A 444 18.40 26.50 21.92
N HIS A 445 18.64 27.73 21.47
CA HIS A 445 19.91 28.43 21.72
C HIS A 445 20.10 28.73 23.22
N PHE A 446 19.03 28.98 23.96
CA PHE A 446 19.09 29.10 25.41
C PHE A 446 19.53 27.78 26.06
N ILE A 447 18.97 26.63 25.66
CA ILE A 447 19.42 25.32 26.15
C ILE A 447 20.88 25.10 25.79
N ILE A 448 21.26 25.31 24.53
CA ILE A 448 22.65 25.14 24.05
C ILE A 448 23.60 26.00 24.87
N LYS A 449 23.32 27.29 25.03
CA LYS A 449 24.15 28.23 25.78
C LYS A 449 24.27 27.88 27.26
N ASN A 450 23.19 27.41 27.89
CA ASN A 450 23.20 27.01 29.30
C ASN A 450 23.73 25.58 29.52
N THR A 451 24.05 24.88 28.44
CA THR A 451 24.69 23.55 28.45
C THR A 451 26.09 23.56 27.82
N GLU A 452 26.59 24.73 27.41
CA GLU A 452 27.94 24.93 26.88
C GLU A 452 29.00 24.67 27.96
N GLY A 453 29.74 23.57 27.77
CA GLY A 453 30.70 23.02 28.75
C GLY A 453 30.88 21.51 28.63
N VAL A 454 30.04 20.84 27.83
CA VAL A 454 30.18 19.45 27.38
C VAL A 454 30.41 19.45 25.87
N THR A 455 31.66 19.61 25.44
CA THR A 455 32.00 19.70 24.02
C THR A 455 32.05 18.31 23.38
N LEU A 456 31.05 17.97 22.56
CA LEU A 456 31.21 17.02 21.44
C LEU A 456 31.60 17.82 20.20
N GLY A 457 32.52 17.26 19.41
CA GLY A 457 33.28 17.95 18.37
C GLY A 457 32.46 18.71 17.33
N GLN A 458 33.06 19.79 16.83
CA GLN A 458 32.56 20.58 15.71
C GLN A 458 32.27 19.69 14.50
N SER A 459 31.00 19.63 14.12
CA SER A 459 30.58 19.47 12.73
C SER A 459 29.60 20.61 12.42
N ASN A 460 29.70 21.14 11.20
CA ASN A 460 28.97 22.31 10.71
C ASN A 460 27.52 22.37 11.22
N THR A 461 27.20 23.48 11.89
CA THR A 461 25.85 23.85 12.32
C THR A 461 24.97 24.16 11.12
N GLN A 462 24.38 23.11 10.58
CA GLN A 462 23.11 23.15 9.86
C GLN A 462 22.38 21.86 10.21
N TYR A 463 21.58 21.91 11.28
CA TYR A 463 20.66 20.84 11.62
C TYR A 463 19.63 20.73 10.48
N VAL A 464 19.77 19.68 9.69
CA VAL A 464 18.87 19.29 8.61
C VAL A 464 18.29 17.95 9.02
N ASP A 465 16.97 17.89 9.19
CA ASP A 465 16.23 16.63 9.22
C ASP A 465 16.65 15.79 7.98
N PRO A 466 17.34 14.65 8.16
CA PRO A 466 17.96 13.89 7.07
C PRO A 466 16.98 13.30 6.06
N PHE A 467 15.67 13.47 6.26
CA PHE A 467 14.64 13.00 5.36
C PHE A 467 13.80 14.10 4.70
N THR A 468 13.88 15.37 5.08
CA THR A 468 12.98 16.39 4.49
C THR A 468 13.65 17.49 3.69
N GLY A 469 14.97 17.68 3.75
CA GLY A 469 15.62 18.74 2.96
C GLY A 469 14.86 20.08 3.02
N GLY A 470 14.69 20.64 4.22
CA GLY A 470 14.32 22.06 4.38
C GLY A 470 12.92 22.54 3.94
N GLY A 471 11.89 21.68 3.88
CA GLY A 471 10.53 22.11 3.50
C GLY A 471 9.43 21.76 4.52
N ARG A 472 8.96 22.74 5.32
CA ARG A 472 7.78 22.60 6.19
C ARG A 472 6.48 22.58 5.35
N TYR A 473 5.66 21.53 5.47
CA TYR A 473 4.32 21.45 4.88
C TYR A 473 3.24 21.65 5.96
N VAL A 474 2.34 22.61 5.76
CA VAL A 474 1.18 22.90 6.63
C VAL A 474 -0.10 22.73 5.81
N ALA A 475 -1.08 21.95 6.30
CA ALA A 475 -2.36 21.68 5.62
C ALA A 475 -3.52 22.50 6.19
N GLY A 476 -4.39 23.00 5.30
CA GLY A 476 -5.66 23.67 5.61
C GLY A 476 -6.85 23.01 4.88
N SER A 477 -8.03 23.15 5.47
CA SER A 477 -9.21 22.28 5.36
C SER A 477 -10.48 22.95 4.76
N SER A 478 -11.52 22.10 4.53
CA SER A 478 -12.97 22.38 4.26
C SER A 478 -13.40 22.64 2.79
N GLY A 479 -14.60 22.29 2.30
CA GLY A 479 -15.85 21.85 2.93
C GLY A 479 -16.92 21.34 1.93
N ASN A 480 -18.18 21.29 2.37
CA ASN A 480 -19.20 20.23 2.17
C ASN A 480 -20.39 20.62 1.25
N GLN A 481 -21.37 19.68 1.07
CA GLN A 481 -22.81 19.80 0.68
C GLN A 481 -23.23 19.49 -0.79
N SER A 482 -24.44 19.04 -1.15
CA SER A 482 -25.47 18.09 -0.62
C SER A 482 -26.69 18.06 -1.60
N ASN A 483 -27.21 16.85 -1.89
CA ASN A 483 -28.59 16.41 -2.22
C ASN A 483 -29.57 17.13 -3.18
N GLY A 484 -30.28 16.30 -3.99
CA GLY A 484 -31.59 16.60 -4.59
C GLY A 484 -32.16 15.45 -5.46
N GLN A 485 -33.10 14.67 -4.90
CA GLN A 485 -33.87 13.60 -5.56
C GLN A 485 -35.06 14.14 -6.38
N SER A 486 -35.33 13.55 -7.55
CA SER A 486 -36.66 13.53 -8.19
C SER A 486 -36.75 12.36 -9.18
N GLY A 487 -37.73 11.46 -9.01
CA GLY A 487 -37.95 10.32 -9.90
C GLY A 487 -39.24 10.45 -10.72
N ASP A 488 -39.25 9.92 -11.96
CA ASP A 488 -40.43 9.57 -12.78
C ASP A 488 -40.02 8.80 -14.09
N PRO A 489 -40.90 8.31 -15.00
CA PRO A 489 -41.57 7.00 -15.03
C PRO A 489 -41.39 6.22 -16.36
N PHE A 490 -40.28 5.47 -16.55
CA PHE A 490 -40.12 4.66 -17.77
C PHE A 490 -39.41 3.32 -17.51
N THR A 491 -40.14 2.29 -17.06
CA THR A 491 -39.57 0.93 -16.98
C THR A 491 -40.53 -0.15 -17.49
N GLY A 492 -40.34 -0.56 -18.74
CA GLY A 492 -40.94 -1.77 -19.31
C GLY A 492 -40.04 -2.98 -19.08
N GLN A 493 -40.62 -4.06 -18.55
CA GLN A 493 -39.99 -5.35 -18.26
C GLN A 493 -39.64 -6.11 -19.55
N GLY A 494 -38.40 -6.61 -19.65
CA GLY A 494 -37.98 -7.54 -20.69
C GLY A 494 -37.38 -8.79 -20.05
N ARG A 495 -38.14 -9.89 -20.06
CA ARG A 495 -37.70 -11.24 -19.65
C ARG A 495 -36.69 -11.82 -20.65
N TYR A 496 -35.69 -12.51 -20.14
CA TYR A 496 -34.75 -13.34 -20.90
C TYR A 496 -35.40 -14.68 -21.27
N VAL A 497 -35.34 -15.07 -22.55
CA VAL A 497 -35.68 -16.42 -23.03
C VAL A 497 -34.43 -17.02 -23.67
N PRO A 498 -33.84 -18.08 -23.11
CA PRO A 498 -32.89 -18.91 -23.83
C PRO A 498 -33.72 -19.80 -24.77
N ASN A 499 -33.67 -19.54 -26.08
CA ASN A 499 -34.56 -20.22 -27.02
C ASN A 499 -34.13 -21.70 -27.19
N GLY A 500 -35.00 -22.60 -26.73
CA GLY A 500 -35.14 -23.94 -27.27
C GLY A 500 -36.01 -23.89 -28.54
N SER A 501 -35.59 -24.62 -29.56
CA SER A 501 -36.33 -24.81 -30.82
C SER A 501 -37.66 -25.56 -30.61
N GLN A 502 -38.77 -25.02 -31.14
CA GLN A 502 -40.04 -25.74 -31.41
C GLN A 502 -39.97 -26.31 -32.85
N GLY A 503 -40.46 -27.49 -33.24
CA GLY A 503 -41.16 -28.66 -32.68
C GLY A 503 -41.04 -29.80 -33.74
N PRO A 504 -41.94 -30.82 -33.87
CA PRO A 504 -43.00 -31.31 -33.00
C PRO A 504 -42.80 -32.79 -32.54
N THR A 505 -43.57 -33.16 -31.52
CA THR A 505 -43.87 -34.50 -30.97
C THR A 505 -43.27 -35.77 -31.63
N SER A 506 -42.47 -36.50 -30.85
CA SER A 506 -42.62 -37.96 -30.64
C SER A 506 -41.88 -38.39 -29.37
N ASN A 507 -42.53 -39.26 -28.59
CA ASN A 507 -41.95 -39.96 -27.44
C ASN A 507 -40.70 -40.75 -27.83
N GLN A 508 -39.62 -40.66 -27.04
CA GLN A 508 -38.84 -41.82 -26.55
C GLN A 508 -37.60 -41.37 -25.76
N GLY A 509 -37.32 -42.10 -24.67
CA GLY A 509 -35.95 -42.51 -24.32
C GLY A 509 -35.19 -41.62 -23.35
N ALA A 510 -34.99 -42.14 -22.14
CA ALA A 510 -34.09 -41.63 -21.12
C ALA A 510 -32.66 -41.38 -21.65
N GLN A 511 -32.13 -40.17 -21.46
CA GLN A 511 -30.69 -39.90 -21.47
C GLN A 511 -30.30 -38.77 -20.50
N ASN A 512 -29.56 -39.16 -19.45
CA ASN A 512 -28.55 -38.45 -18.66
C ASN A 512 -28.69 -36.92 -18.43
N ASN A 513 -28.92 -36.54 -17.17
CA ASN A 513 -28.69 -35.22 -16.60
C ASN A 513 -27.20 -34.80 -16.75
N LYS A 514 -26.84 -34.19 -17.88
CA LYS A 514 -25.68 -33.28 -17.93
C LYS A 514 -26.15 -31.92 -17.44
N GLY A 515 -25.58 -31.46 -16.31
CA GLY A 515 -25.87 -30.14 -15.74
C GLY A 515 -25.67 -29.02 -16.76
N ARG A 516 -26.59 -28.04 -16.76
CA ARG A 516 -26.53 -26.87 -17.63
C ARG A 516 -25.27 -26.06 -17.34
N SER A 517 -24.33 -25.96 -18.28
CA SER A 517 -23.15 -25.09 -18.15
C SER A 517 -23.56 -23.62 -18.32
N TYR A 518 -23.10 -22.74 -17.44
CA TYR A 518 -23.36 -21.30 -17.49
C TYR A 518 -22.22 -20.49 -18.13
N PHE A 519 -21.01 -21.05 -18.20
CA PHE A 519 -19.82 -20.42 -18.76
C PHE A 519 -18.80 -21.51 -19.17
N PRO A 520 -17.83 -21.23 -20.05
CA PRO A 520 -17.61 -19.95 -20.73
C PRO A 520 -18.69 -19.62 -21.77
N GLU A 521 -19.26 -18.43 -21.67
CA GLU A 521 -20.19 -17.92 -22.68
C GLU A 521 -19.41 -17.54 -23.94
N THR A 522 -20.00 -17.81 -25.10
CA THR A 522 -19.37 -17.55 -26.40
C THR A 522 -20.18 -16.60 -27.27
N ASN A 523 -21.45 -16.38 -26.92
CA ASN A 523 -22.38 -15.55 -27.66
C ASN A 523 -22.57 -14.20 -26.99
N CYS A 524 -22.36 -13.11 -27.74
CA CYS A 524 -22.60 -11.77 -27.24
C CYS A 524 -24.10 -11.52 -27.00
N LEU A 525 -24.40 -10.83 -25.90
CA LEU A 525 -25.71 -10.33 -25.55
C LEU A 525 -26.12 -9.18 -26.47
N LYS A 526 -27.43 -9.04 -26.69
CA LYS A 526 -28.05 -7.99 -27.51
C LYS A 526 -29.41 -7.57 -26.97
N PHE A 527 -29.80 -6.32 -27.21
CA PHE A 527 -31.09 -5.73 -26.87
C PHE A 527 -31.92 -5.48 -28.12
N THR A 528 -32.83 -6.41 -28.44
CA THR A 528 -33.63 -6.40 -29.69
C THR A 528 -35.07 -5.91 -29.51
N THR A 529 -35.55 -5.71 -28.28
CA THR A 529 -36.94 -5.31 -28.02
C THR A 529 -37.10 -3.78 -28.14
N GLY A 530 -38.21 -3.32 -28.73
CA GLY A 530 -38.52 -1.90 -28.89
C GLY A 530 -39.97 -1.68 -29.34
N LYS A 531 -40.55 -0.53 -28.97
CA LYS A 531 -41.91 -0.14 -29.35
C LYS A 531 -41.84 0.93 -30.44
N HIS A 532 -41.76 0.48 -31.69
CA HIS A 532 -41.59 1.33 -32.89
C HIS A 532 -42.48 2.58 -32.89
N GLU A 533 -43.80 2.42 -32.73
CA GLU A 533 -44.77 3.52 -32.75
C GLU A 533 -44.51 4.58 -31.67
N GLN A 534 -44.07 4.17 -30.48
CA GLN A 534 -43.78 5.10 -29.39
C GLN A 534 -42.49 5.88 -29.64
N ILE A 535 -41.47 5.22 -30.18
CA ILE A 535 -40.18 5.84 -30.52
C ILE A 535 -40.40 6.90 -31.60
N ILE A 536 -41.04 6.53 -32.70
CA ILE A 536 -41.28 7.43 -33.83
C ILE A 536 -42.25 8.55 -33.46
N GLY A 537 -43.30 8.27 -32.68
CA GLY A 537 -44.22 9.29 -32.17
C GLY A 537 -43.49 10.38 -31.37
N LYS A 538 -42.64 9.99 -30.42
CA LYS A 538 -41.85 10.94 -29.63
C LYS A 538 -40.78 11.65 -30.44
N LEU A 539 -40.18 10.96 -31.41
CA LEU A 539 -39.17 11.56 -32.28
C LEU A 539 -39.80 12.63 -33.17
N ARG A 540 -41.00 12.41 -33.72
CA ARG A 540 -41.77 13.44 -34.47
C ARG A 540 -42.16 14.62 -33.59
N GLU A 541 -42.62 14.37 -32.37
CA GLU A 541 -42.97 15.41 -31.38
C GLU A 541 -41.77 16.30 -31.05
N PHE A 542 -40.59 15.73 -30.83
CA PHE A 542 -39.39 16.51 -30.52
C PHE A 542 -38.78 17.17 -31.76
N ASN A 543 -38.86 16.53 -32.93
CA ASN A 543 -38.40 17.11 -34.19
C ASN A 543 -39.15 18.41 -34.54
N SER A 544 -40.45 18.51 -34.22
CA SER A 544 -41.22 19.75 -34.45
C SER A 544 -40.82 20.90 -33.51
N GLN A 545 -40.13 20.61 -32.41
CA GLN A 545 -39.66 21.58 -31.42
C GLN A 545 -38.20 22.00 -31.62
N ILE A 546 -37.57 21.59 -32.72
CA ILE A 546 -36.16 21.85 -33.03
C ILE A 546 -36.09 22.81 -34.21
N GLN A 547 -35.35 23.91 -34.03
CA GLN A 547 -35.17 24.95 -35.05
C GLN A 547 -33.94 24.69 -35.93
N GLU A 548 -32.84 24.19 -35.34
CA GLU A 548 -31.60 23.86 -36.05
C GLU A 548 -31.40 22.34 -36.09
N ASN A 549 -31.07 21.77 -37.26
CA ASN A 549 -30.93 20.32 -37.48
C ASN A 549 -32.22 19.50 -37.33
N GLN A 550 -33.34 20.10 -37.75
CA GLN A 550 -34.61 19.41 -37.90
C GLN A 550 -34.51 18.36 -39.03
N LEU A 551 -35.03 17.16 -38.78
CA LEU A 551 -35.12 16.09 -39.78
C LEU A 551 -36.25 16.36 -40.77
N SER A 552 -36.02 16.04 -42.05
CA SER A 552 -37.07 16.08 -43.09
C SER A 552 -38.06 14.93 -42.93
N ASP A 553 -39.26 15.07 -43.50
CA ASP A 553 -40.27 14.01 -43.50
C ASP A 553 -39.77 12.73 -44.18
N GLU A 554 -38.94 12.87 -45.23
CA GLU A 554 -38.29 11.75 -45.90
C GLU A 554 -37.31 11.03 -44.95
N GLN A 555 -36.46 11.77 -44.23
CA GLN A 555 -35.53 11.21 -43.25
C GLN A 555 -36.27 10.47 -42.12
N LEU A 556 -37.36 11.06 -41.61
CA LEU A 556 -38.21 10.45 -40.58
C LEU A 556 -38.88 9.16 -41.07
N GLN A 557 -39.35 9.14 -42.31
CA GLN A 557 -39.97 7.95 -42.90
C GLN A 557 -38.97 6.83 -43.13
N VAL A 558 -37.79 7.14 -43.68
CA VAL A 558 -36.69 6.18 -43.88
C VAL A 558 -36.24 5.59 -42.53
N LEU A 559 -36.12 6.42 -41.49
CA LEU A 559 -35.80 5.96 -40.15
C LEU A 559 -36.89 5.02 -39.61
N SER A 560 -38.16 5.44 -39.70
CA SER A 560 -39.30 4.66 -39.24
C SER A 560 -39.37 3.28 -39.89
N ASP A 561 -39.25 3.20 -41.21
CA ASP A 561 -39.31 1.93 -41.95
C ASP A 561 -38.12 1.03 -41.59
N SER A 562 -36.93 1.62 -41.45
CA SER A 562 -35.71 0.90 -41.05
C SER A 562 -35.85 0.31 -39.65
N LEU A 563 -36.33 1.09 -38.67
CA LEU A 563 -36.56 0.61 -37.30
C LEU A 563 -37.60 -0.52 -37.26
N ASN A 564 -38.72 -0.38 -37.98
CA ASN A 564 -39.77 -1.40 -38.03
C ASN A 564 -39.24 -2.72 -38.62
N ASN A 565 -38.47 -2.65 -39.71
CA ASN A 565 -37.89 -3.81 -40.35
C ASN A 565 -36.88 -4.53 -39.42
N LEU A 566 -35.99 -3.79 -38.76
CA LEU A 566 -35.03 -4.38 -37.82
C LEU A 566 -35.71 -5.01 -36.61
N LEU A 567 -36.76 -4.37 -36.05
CA LEU A 567 -37.54 -4.93 -34.94
C LEU A 567 -38.34 -6.19 -35.35
N LYS A 568 -38.69 -6.32 -36.64
CA LYS A 568 -39.28 -7.55 -37.22
C LYS A 568 -38.25 -8.62 -37.57
N GLY A 569 -36.97 -8.39 -37.30
CA GLY A 569 -35.89 -9.35 -37.48
C GLY A 569 -35.16 -9.29 -38.82
N ALA A 570 -35.32 -8.21 -39.60
CA ALA A 570 -34.52 -8.01 -40.81
C ALA A 570 -33.03 -7.91 -40.45
N THR A 571 -32.18 -8.63 -41.19
CA THR A 571 -30.72 -8.63 -41.00
C THR A 571 -30.02 -7.58 -41.86
N LYS A 572 -30.63 -7.16 -42.97
CA LYS A 572 -30.12 -6.15 -43.89
C LYS A 572 -31.20 -5.11 -44.23
N LEU A 573 -30.77 -3.87 -44.43
CA LEU A 573 -31.57 -2.79 -44.99
C LEU A 573 -31.21 -2.56 -46.46
N ARG A 574 -32.06 -1.82 -47.19
CA ARG A 574 -31.81 -1.43 -48.59
C ARG A 574 -30.59 -0.51 -48.68
N ASP A 575 -29.72 -0.70 -49.66
CA ASP A 575 -28.45 0.04 -49.74
C ASP A 575 -28.62 1.56 -49.84
N GLU A 576 -29.70 2.00 -50.49
CA GLU A 576 -30.07 3.41 -50.64
C GLU A 576 -30.34 4.12 -49.29
N VAL A 577 -30.74 3.40 -48.24
CA VAL A 577 -31.12 4.04 -46.97
C VAL A 577 -29.93 4.41 -46.09
N TYR A 578 -28.76 3.77 -46.28
CA TYR A 578 -27.61 4.01 -45.39
C TYR A 578 -27.04 5.41 -45.52
N GLY A 579 -27.20 6.09 -46.66
CA GLY A 579 -26.85 7.50 -46.83
C GLY A 579 -27.65 8.38 -45.88
N THR A 580 -28.98 8.32 -46.04
CA THR A 580 -29.95 9.05 -45.23
C THR A 580 -29.80 8.77 -43.74
N LEU A 581 -29.61 7.50 -43.35
CA LEU A 581 -29.41 7.13 -41.95
C LEU A 581 -28.13 7.74 -41.35
N SER A 582 -27.03 7.85 -42.12
CA SER A 582 -25.82 8.52 -41.64
C SER A 582 -26.05 10.01 -41.38
N ASP A 583 -26.83 10.69 -42.22
CA ASP A 583 -27.14 12.11 -42.03
C ASP A 583 -28.10 12.35 -40.86
N VAL A 584 -29.01 11.39 -40.60
CA VAL A 584 -29.83 11.36 -39.39
C VAL A 584 -28.95 11.29 -38.12
N VAL A 585 -27.92 10.43 -38.09
CA VAL A 585 -27.00 10.33 -36.93
C VAL A 585 -26.20 11.63 -36.71
N LYS A 586 -25.78 12.29 -37.79
CA LYS A 586 -25.10 13.61 -37.67
C LYS A 586 -26.03 14.64 -37.04
N SER A 587 -27.28 14.69 -37.48
CA SER A 587 -28.30 15.59 -36.93
C SER A 587 -28.58 15.29 -35.45
N PHE A 588 -28.71 14.01 -35.10
CA PHE A 588 -28.87 13.53 -33.73
C PHE A 588 -27.76 13.96 -32.78
N SER A 589 -26.52 14.02 -33.26
CA SER A 589 -25.37 14.42 -32.43
C SER A 589 -25.45 15.89 -31.98
N GLN A 590 -26.31 16.69 -32.61
CA GLN A 590 -26.49 18.12 -32.36
C GLN A 590 -27.80 18.43 -31.62
N TRP A 591 -28.63 17.41 -31.33
CA TRP A 591 -29.89 17.60 -30.62
C TRP A 591 -29.69 17.95 -29.13
N PRO A 592 -30.57 18.79 -28.54
CA PRO A 592 -30.55 19.09 -27.11
C PRO A 592 -30.62 17.84 -26.21
N ARG A 593 -29.95 17.89 -25.05
CA ARG A 593 -29.83 16.76 -24.11
C ARG A 593 -31.17 16.28 -23.56
N ASP A 594 -32.13 17.18 -23.37
CA ASP A 594 -33.49 16.90 -22.90
C ASP A 594 -34.36 16.14 -23.93
N LYS A 595 -33.94 16.12 -25.21
CA LYS A 595 -34.69 15.50 -26.32
C LYS A 595 -33.99 14.27 -26.93
N ILE A 596 -32.87 13.82 -26.35
CA ILE A 596 -32.00 12.79 -26.95
C ILE A 596 -32.44 11.34 -26.66
N VAL A 597 -33.39 11.11 -25.76
CA VAL A 597 -33.86 9.76 -25.39
C VAL A 597 -34.40 8.95 -26.60
N PRO A 598 -35.37 9.44 -27.40
CA PRO A 598 -35.87 8.70 -28.57
C PRO A 598 -34.80 8.51 -29.66
N VAL A 599 -33.81 9.42 -29.71
CA VAL A 599 -32.64 9.33 -30.58
C VAL A 599 -31.76 8.15 -30.18
N LEU A 600 -31.39 8.03 -28.90
CA LEU A 600 -30.59 6.91 -28.39
C LEU A 600 -31.33 5.57 -28.53
N ASP A 601 -32.65 5.56 -28.33
CA ASP A 601 -33.48 4.36 -28.50
C ASP A 601 -33.52 3.88 -29.96
N SER A 602 -33.52 4.83 -30.91
CA SER A 602 -33.39 4.54 -32.34
C SER A 602 -32.00 4.01 -32.68
N LEU A 603 -30.94 4.66 -32.18
CA LEU A 603 -29.55 4.28 -32.44
C LEU A 603 -29.24 2.86 -31.97
N ARG A 604 -29.73 2.44 -30.79
CA ARG A 604 -29.48 1.06 -30.33
C ARG A 604 -30.08 0.00 -31.26
N ILE A 605 -31.22 0.29 -31.90
CA ILE A 605 -31.86 -0.62 -32.85
C ILE A 605 -31.08 -0.64 -34.15
N LEU A 606 -30.67 0.53 -34.66
CA LEU A 606 -29.87 0.63 -35.88
C LEU A 606 -28.52 -0.10 -35.76
N MET A 607 -27.90 -0.08 -34.57
CA MET A 607 -26.65 -0.81 -34.30
C MET A 607 -26.77 -2.34 -34.39
N LEU A 608 -27.97 -2.91 -34.46
CA LEU A 608 -28.16 -4.34 -34.74
C LEU A 608 -27.81 -4.69 -36.20
N ASN A 609 -27.79 -3.72 -37.10
CA ASN A 609 -27.39 -3.91 -38.49
C ASN A 609 -25.88 -3.70 -38.66
N ASP A 610 -25.21 -4.68 -39.24
CA ASP A 610 -23.76 -4.73 -39.39
C ASP A 610 -23.22 -3.68 -40.36
N VAL A 611 -23.90 -3.45 -41.48
CA VAL A 611 -23.52 -2.45 -42.49
C VAL A 611 -23.58 -1.04 -41.92
N PHE A 612 -24.67 -0.70 -41.22
CA PHE A 612 -24.81 0.57 -40.53
C PHE A 612 -23.75 0.74 -39.43
N GLY A 613 -23.56 -0.28 -38.59
CA GLY A 613 -22.56 -0.26 -37.52
C GLY A 613 -21.15 0.00 -38.04
N LYS A 614 -20.71 -0.71 -39.09
CA LYS A 614 -19.40 -0.52 -39.74
C LYS A 614 -19.22 0.88 -40.29
N LYS A 615 -20.28 1.47 -40.84
CA LYS A 615 -20.23 2.83 -41.40
C LYS A 615 -20.03 3.89 -40.30
N ILE A 616 -20.77 3.77 -39.20
CA ILE A 616 -20.68 4.70 -38.06
C ILE A 616 -19.38 4.51 -37.26
N LEU A 617 -18.93 3.27 -37.06
CA LEU A 617 -17.72 2.92 -36.32
C LEU A 617 -16.49 2.75 -37.23
N SER A 618 -16.46 3.46 -38.35
CA SER A 618 -15.26 3.53 -39.21
C SER A 618 -14.13 4.29 -38.50
N GLU A 619 -12.88 3.93 -38.79
CA GLU A 619 -11.68 4.39 -38.06
C GLU A 619 -11.59 5.93 -37.87
N ASN A 620 -12.05 6.71 -38.86
CA ASN A 620 -12.00 8.17 -38.81
C ASN A 620 -13.07 8.82 -37.90
N HIS A 621 -14.12 8.09 -37.54
CA HIS A 621 -15.29 8.65 -36.83
C HIS A 621 -15.64 7.90 -35.53
N ALA A 622 -15.08 6.70 -35.30
CA ALA A 622 -15.35 5.88 -34.13
C ALA A 622 -15.04 6.60 -32.81
N ASP A 623 -13.91 7.29 -32.73
CA ASP A 623 -13.47 7.99 -31.51
C ASP A 623 -14.44 9.10 -31.12
N THR A 624 -14.79 9.96 -32.07
CA THR A 624 -15.75 11.05 -31.86
C THR A 624 -17.12 10.50 -31.48
N PHE A 625 -17.57 9.43 -32.14
CA PHE A 625 -18.87 8.82 -31.85
C PHE A 625 -18.94 8.23 -30.44
N ILE A 626 -17.95 7.41 -30.05
CA ILE A 626 -17.90 6.79 -28.72
C ILE A 626 -17.74 7.86 -27.62
N ASN A 627 -16.86 8.84 -27.80
CA ASN A 627 -16.67 9.92 -26.83
C ASN A 627 -17.94 10.76 -26.65
N ASN A 628 -18.66 11.04 -27.73
CA ASN A 628 -19.95 11.71 -27.67
C ASN A 628 -20.93 10.89 -26.84
N LEU A 629 -21.07 9.59 -27.12
CA LEU A 629 -21.94 8.67 -26.35
C LEU A 629 -21.58 8.66 -24.85
N LEU A 630 -20.30 8.56 -24.51
CA LEU A 630 -19.85 8.56 -23.11
C LEU A 630 -20.12 9.91 -22.42
N THR A 631 -19.99 11.03 -23.16
CA THR A 631 -20.36 12.35 -22.64
C THR A 631 -21.87 12.47 -22.40
N ILE A 632 -22.71 11.85 -23.24
CA ILE A 632 -24.16 11.78 -23.00
C ILE A 632 -24.44 10.96 -21.74
N ALA A 633 -23.75 9.83 -21.58
CA ALA A 633 -23.94 8.93 -20.46
C ALA A 633 -23.50 9.56 -19.12
N GLY A 634 -22.39 10.29 -19.10
CA GLY A 634 -21.81 10.90 -17.89
C GLY A 634 -22.27 12.34 -17.59
N GLY A 635 -23.06 12.96 -18.47
CA GLY A 635 -23.58 14.32 -18.26
C GLY A 635 -24.64 14.42 -17.14
N SER A 636 -25.08 15.63 -16.84
CA SER A 636 -26.04 15.99 -15.78
C SER A 636 -27.48 15.46 -15.96
N GLY A 637 -27.70 14.46 -16.83
CA GLY A 637 -29.02 13.92 -17.14
C GLY A 637 -29.12 12.40 -16.93
N SER A 638 -30.00 12.00 -16.00
CA SER A 638 -30.70 10.71 -15.81
C SER A 638 -29.99 9.40 -16.19
N ALA A 639 -29.98 8.43 -15.26
CA ALA A 639 -29.61 7.02 -15.46
C ALA A 639 -30.20 6.35 -16.73
N SER A 640 -31.27 6.92 -17.29
CA SER A 640 -31.88 6.52 -18.56
C SER A 640 -30.98 6.75 -19.78
N HIS A 641 -30.22 7.85 -19.82
CA HIS A 641 -29.27 8.12 -20.92
C HIS A 641 -28.14 7.09 -20.91
N GLY A 642 -27.50 6.89 -19.75
CA GLY A 642 -26.50 5.84 -19.57
C GLY A 642 -27.04 4.48 -19.98
N MET A 643 -28.27 4.13 -19.57
CA MET A 643 -28.88 2.85 -19.91
C MET A 643 -28.99 2.65 -21.43
N LEU A 644 -29.46 3.66 -22.18
CA LEU A 644 -29.56 3.55 -23.63
C LEU A 644 -28.18 3.55 -24.31
N VAL A 645 -27.24 4.37 -23.86
CA VAL A 645 -25.85 4.37 -24.37
C VAL A 645 -25.21 2.99 -24.23
N TYR A 646 -25.32 2.36 -23.06
CA TYR A 646 -24.77 1.01 -22.88
C TYR A 646 -25.49 -0.04 -23.74
N ARG A 647 -26.79 0.13 -24.04
CA ARG A 647 -27.49 -0.73 -25.01
C ARG A 647 -26.95 -0.57 -26.44
N ILE A 648 -26.60 0.65 -26.85
CA ILE A 648 -25.93 0.92 -28.14
C ILE A 648 -24.59 0.18 -28.19
N LEU A 649 -23.76 0.35 -27.15
CA LEU A 649 -22.44 -0.28 -27.06
C LEU A 649 -22.54 -1.81 -27.03
N VAL A 650 -23.51 -2.37 -26.31
CA VAL A 650 -23.78 -3.82 -26.26
C VAL A 650 -24.16 -4.34 -27.65
N ASN A 651 -25.05 -3.67 -28.36
CA ASN A 651 -25.50 -4.10 -29.68
C ASN A 651 -24.38 -4.01 -30.73
N ALA A 652 -23.38 -3.15 -30.55
CA ALA A 652 -22.20 -3.09 -31.42
C ALA A 652 -21.41 -4.42 -31.46
N PHE A 653 -21.44 -5.22 -30.38
CA PHE A 653 -20.81 -6.55 -30.35
C PHE A 653 -21.53 -7.61 -31.20
N THR A 654 -22.66 -7.27 -31.84
CA THR A 654 -23.34 -8.17 -32.78
C THR A 654 -22.50 -8.42 -34.03
N ASP A 655 -21.70 -7.44 -34.45
CA ASP A 655 -20.74 -7.56 -35.56
C ASP A 655 -19.30 -7.60 -35.02
N ARG A 656 -18.45 -8.40 -35.67
CA ARG A 656 -17.07 -8.63 -35.22
C ARG A 656 -16.19 -7.39 -35.30
N TYR A 657 -16.32 -6.59 -36.36
CA TYR A 657 -15.52 -5.38 -36.54
C TYR A 657 -15.95 -4.31 -35.53
N CYS A 658 -17.26 -4.07 -35.42
CA CYS A 658 -17.83 -3.11 -34.49
C CYS A 658 -17.46 -3.45 -33.02
N GLY A 659 -17.56 -4.72 -32.64
CA GLY A 659 -17.14 -5.20 -31.31
C GLY A 659 -15.65 -4.99 -31.04
N MET A 660 -14.78 -5.18 -32.04
CA MET A 660 -13.34 -4.93 -31.91
C MET A 660 -13.04 -3.44 -31.68
N VAL A 661 -13.68 -2.54 -32.42
CA VAL A 661 -13.53 -1.09 -32.26
C VAL A 661 -13.97 -0.64 -30.86
N VAL A 662 -15.14 -1.11 -30.41
CA VAL A 662 -15.66 -0.80 -29.06
C VAL A 662 -14.75 -1.39 -27.97
N TYR A 663 -14.27 -2.63 -28.13
CA TYR A 663 -13.32 -3.25 -27.20
C TYR A 663 -11.96 -2.51 -27.18
N GLY A 664 -11.52 -1.95 -28.30
CA GLY A 664 -10.33 -1.10 -28.38
C GLY A 664 -10.41 0.14 -27.49
N LYS A 665 -11.62 0.62 -27.18
CA LYS A 665 -11.88 1.76 -26.28
C LYS A 665 -12.36 1.35 -24.89
N ARG A 666 -12.15 0.09 -24.50
CA ARG A 666 -12.67 -0.47 -23.24
C ARG A 666 -12.27 0.33 -22.00
N GLU A 667 -11.04 0.85 -21.89
CA GLU A 667 -10.59 1.58 -20.69
C GLU A 667 -11.51 2.77 -20.37
N GLN A 668 -11.78 3.63 -21.36
CA GLN A 668 -12.66 4.79 -21.22
C GLN A 668 -14.10 4.38 -20.90
N ILE A 669 -14.58 3.30 -21.53
CA ILE A 669 -15.94 2.80 -21.31
C ILE A 669 -16.07 2.15 -19.92
N LEU A 670 -15.07 1.40 -19.45
CA LEU A 670 -15.05 0.77 -18.12
C LEU A 670 -14.94 1.82 -17.01
N GLU A 671 -14.16 2.89 -17.21
CA GLU A 671 -14.10 4.03 -16.28
C GLU A 671 -15.48 4.72 -16.16
N CYS A 672 -16.14 4.99 -17.30
CA CYS A 672 -17.50 5.53 -17.32
C CYS A 672 -18.49 4.58 -16.64
N SER A 673 -18.34 3.26 -16.87
CA SER A 673 -19.17 2.22 -16.24
C SER A 673 -19.09 2.30 -14.73
N SER A 674 -17.87 2.47 -14.21
CA SER A 674 -17.58 2.56 -12.79
C SER A 674 -18.32 3.71 -12.11
N LYS A 675 -18.33 4.89 -12.74
CA LYS A 675 -19.03 6.09 -12.24
C LYS A 675 -20.55 5.93 -12.30
N LEU A 676 -21.06 5.32 -13.37
CA LEU A 676 -22.50 5.16 -13.58
C LEU A 676 -23.12 4.04 -12.74
N TYR A 677 -22.35 3.01 -12.38
CA TYR A 677 -22.84 1.87 -11.59
C TYR A 677 -23.22 2.25 -10.15
N ASP A 678 -22.62 3.33 -9.63
CA ASP A 678 -22.94 3.89 -8.31
C ASP A 678 -24.39 4.40 -8.23
N GLN A 679 -25.03 4.69 -9.37
CA GLN A 679 -26.43 5.08 -9.42
C GLN A 679 -27.35 3.85 -9.19
N PRO A 680 -28.32 3.91 -8.27
CA PRO A 680 -29.21 2.78 -7.94
C PRO A 680 -30.33 2.64 -8.99
N HIS A 681 -29.96 2.39 -10.25
CA HIS A 681 -30.90 2.26 -11.36
C HIS A 681 -30.81 0.88 -12.02
N LYS A 682 -31.83 0.05 -11.81
CA LYS A 682 -31.92 -1.34 -12.28
C LYS A 682 -31.55 -1.51 -13.75
N ASN A 683 -32.22 -0.78 -14.64
CA ASN A 683 -32.04 -0.97 -16.08
C ASN A 683 -30.66 -0.50 -16.58
N LEU A 684 -30.04 0.46 -15.88
CA LEU A 684 -28.68 0.91 -16.16
C LEU A 684 -27.68 -0.18 -15.78
N ARG A 685 -27.80 -0.75 -14.58
CA ARG A 685 -26.97 -1.87 -14.12
C ARG A 685 -27.09 -3.08 -15.04
N ILE A 686 -28.31 -3.42 -15.49
CA ILE A 686 -28.53 -4.49 -16.47
C ILE A 686 -27.80 -4.21 -17.79
N ALA A 687 -27.83 -2.96 -18.29
CA ALA A 687 -27.14 -2.59 -19.52
C ALA A 687 -25.60 -2.65 -19.36
N ILE A 688 -25.05 -2.12 -18.25
CA ILE A 688 -23.61 -2.14 -17.95
C ILE A 688 -23.10 -3.57 -17.76
N THR A 689 -23.80 -4.39 -16.97
CA THR A 689 -23.43 -5.81 -16.79
C THR A 689 -23.52 -6.60 -18.09
N SER A 690 -24.46 -6.27 -18.98
CA SER A 690 -24.51 -6.82 -20.34
C SER A 690 -23.26 -6.49 -21.16
N PHE A 691 -22.78 -5.25 -21.05
CA PHE A 691 -21.56 -4.81 -21.73
C PHE A 691 -20.35 -5.58 -21.19
N ILE A 692 -20.24 -5.72 -19.86
CA ILE A 692 -19.15 -6.48 -19.23
C ILE A 692 -19.11 -7.93 -19.72
N VAL A 693 -20.26 -8.62 -19.82
CA VAL A 693 -20.32 -9.98 -20.39
C VAL A 693 -19.72 -10.00 -21.80
N ASN A 694 -20.13 -9.09 -22.67
CA ASN A 694 -19.61 -9.02 -24.04
C ASN A 694 -18.10 -8.70 -24.07
N THR A 695 -17.64 -7.82 -23.19
CA THR A 695 -16.22 -7.51 -23.02
C THR A 695 -15.44 -8.74 -22.57
N CYS A 696 -15.92 -9.54 -21.61
CA CYS A 696 -15.28 -10.79 -21.19
C CYS A 696 -15.19 -11.81 -22.33
N ILE A 697 -16.27 -11.97 -23.11
CA ILE A 697 -16.28 -12.86 -24.28
C ILE A 697 -15.23 -12.42 -25.30
N TYR A 698 -15.11 -11.12 -25.56
CA TYR A 698 -14.10 -10.58 -26.47
C TYR A 698 -12.69 -10.69 -25.93
N CYS A 699 -12.48 -10.40 -24.65
CA CYS A 699 -11.22 -10.57 -23.94
C CYS A 699 -10.75 -12.03 -24.04
N ARG A 700 -11.65 -13.00 -23.87
CA ARG A 700 -11.32 -14.42 -24.03
C ARG A 700 -10.91 -14.79 -25.47
N LYS A 701 -11.56 -14.22 -26.48
CA LYS A 701 -11.31 -14.51 -27.91
C LYS A 701 -10.10 -13.79 -28.49
N SER A 702 -9.73 -12.66 -27.90
CA SER A 702 -8.62 -11.84 -28.33
C SER A 702 -7.35 -12.28 -27.60
N THR A 703 -6.16 -12.05 -28.17
CA THR A 703 -4.90 -12.06 -27.41
C THR A 703 -4.83 -10.81 -26.51
N SER A 704 -5.85 -10.61 -25.68
CA SER A 704 -5.88 -9.52 -24.70
C SER A 704 -4.83 -9.77 -23.63
N SER A 705 -4.22 -8.71 -23.12
CA SER A 705 -3.24 -8.82 -22.04
C SER A 705 -3.89 -9.41 -20.77
N PHE A 706 -3.09 -10.10 -19.96
CA PHE A 706 -3.51 -10.55 -18.63
C PHE A 706 -4.00 -9.37 -17.75
N GLU A 707 -3.43 -8.19 -17.97
CA GLU A 707 -3.86 -6.92 -17.37
C GLU A 707 -5.31 -6.55 -17.66
N ASP A 708 -5.78 -6.70 -18.92
CA ASP A 708 -7.19 -6.44 -19.26
C ASP A 708 -8.12 -7.33 -18.42
N SER A 709 -7.72 -8.59 -18.23
CA SER A 709 -8.48 -9.55 -17.45
C SER A 709 -8.51 -9.17 -15.97
N ILE A 710 -7.40 -8.68 -15.41
CA ILE A 710 -7.33 -8.17 -14.02
C ILE A 710 -8.25 -6.96 -13.82
N GLN A 711 -8.21 -5.98 -14.73
CA GLN A 711 -9.04 -4.78 -14.64
C GLN A 711 -10.53 -5.16 -14.64
N ILE A 712 -10.93 -6.07 -15.53
CA ILE A 712 -12.31 -6.55 -15.61
C ILE A 712 -12.69 -7.34 -14.36
N CYS A 713 -11.83 -8.24 -13.85
CA CYS A 713 -12.07 -8.98 -12.61
C CYS A 713 -12.27 -8.06 -11.40
N THR A 714 -11.43 -7.01 -11.28
CA THR A 714 -11.52 -6.02 -10.20
C THR A 714 -12.83 -5.24 -10.28
N LEU A 715 -13.27 -4.87 -11.49
CA LEU A 715 -14.55 -4.20 -11.70
C LEU A 715 -15.74 -5.11 -11.38
N ILE A 716 -15.68 -6.39 -11.77
CA ILE A 716 -16.69 -7.39 -11.45
C ILE A 716 -16.79 -7.58 -9.94
N GLN A 717 -15.67 -7.67 -9.22
CA GLN A 717 -15.63 -7.76 -7.76
C GLN A 717 -16.35 -6.57 -7.13
N ARG A 718 -16.02 -5.35 -7.56
CA ARG A 718 -16.67 -4.13 -7.08
C ARG A 718 -18.17 -4.19 -7.32
N PHE A 719 -18.61 -4.51 -8.53
CA PHE A 719 -20.03 -4.53 -8.86
C PHE A 719 -20.80 -5.61 -8.09
N LEU A 720 -20.24 -6.82 -7.94
CA LEU A 720 -20.82 -7.87 -7.11
C LEU A 720 -20.98 -7.42 -5.64
N SER A 721 -20.01 -6.68 -5.10
CA SER A 721 -20.09 -6.16 -3.72
C SER A 721 -21.18 -5.10 -3.51
N MET A 722 -21.61 -4.43 -4.58
CA MET A 722 -22.64 -3.38 -4.57
C MET A 722 -24.06 -3.91 -4.87
N GLU A 723 -24.17 -5.17 -5.30
CA GLU A 723 -25.46 -5.78 -5.61
C GLU A 723 -26.13 -6.34 -4.36
N ASN A 724 -27.29 -5.77 -4.02
CA ASN A 724 -28.01 -6.14 -2.81
C ASN A 724 -29.26 -6.99 -3.09
N ASN A 725 -29.81 -7.04 -4.32
CA ASN A 725 -30.98 -7.87 -4.70
C ASN A 725 -31.32 -7.90 -6.21
N GLU A 726 -30.49 -7.36 -7.13
CA GLU A 726 -30.81 -7.37 -8.56
C GLU A 726 -30.30 -8.66 -9.22
N THR A 727 -31.21 -9.62 -9.41
CA THR A 727 -30.86 -10.99 -9.81
C THR A 727 -30.29 -11.11 -11.22
N GLU A 728 -30.72 -10.28 -12.17
CA GLU A 728 -30.20 -10.31 -13.56
C GLU A 728 -28.79 -9.74 -13.67
N SER A 729 -28.52 -8.63 -12.97
CA SER A 729 -27.20 -8.01 -12.89
C SER A 729 -26.21 -8.93 -12.19
N ILE A 730 -26.60 -9.54 -11.05
CA ILE A 730 -25.78 -10.54 -10.37
C ILE A 730 -25.49 -11.71 -11.31
N PHE A 731 -26.51 -12.28 -11.95
CA PHE A 731 -26.35 -13.41 -12.86
C PHE A 731 -25.36 -13.10 -14.00
N ARG A 732 -25.46 -11.93 -14.62
CA ARG A 732 -24.57 -11.48 -15.70
C ARG A 732 -23.13 -11.32 -15.22
N LEU A 733 -22.92 -10.77 -14.03
CA LEU A 733 -21.58 -10.65 -13.44
C LEU A 733 -20.95 -12.01 -13.15
N LEU A 734 -21.73 -12.97 -12.65
CA LEU A 734 -21.24 -14.35 -12.44
C LEU A 734 -20.88 -15.03 -13.77
N VAL A 735 -21.73 -14.91 -14.80
CA VAL A 735 -21.42 -15.43 -16.14
C VAL A 735 -20.19 -14.76 -16.74
N ALA A 736 -20.05 -13.45 -16.58
CA ALA A 736 -18.89 -12.70 -17.05
C ALA A 736 -17.60 -13.16 -16.37
N LEU A 737 -17.63 -13.33 -15.05
CA LEU A 737 -16.50 -13.83 -14.26
C LEU A 737 -16.09 -15.23 -14.72
N GLY A 738 -17.04 -16.16 -14.76
CA GLY A 738 -16.77 -17.55 -15.14
C GLY A 738 -16.26 -17.66 -16.57
N THR A 739 -16.77 -16.82 -17.47
CA THR A 739 -16.29 -16.74 -18.86
C THR A 739 -14.84 -16.27 -18.94
N LEU A 740 -14.45 -15.33 -18.08
CA LEU A 740 -13.11 -14.76 -18.08
C LEU A 740 -12.08 -15.70 -17.46
N ILE A 741 -12.39 -16.34 -16.32
CA ILE A 741 -11.43 -17.15 -15.55
C ILE A 741 -11.37 -18.63 -15.95
N SER A 742 -12.40 -19.17 -16.62
CA SER A 742 -12.45 -20.60 -16.97
C SER A 742 -11.25 -21.04 -17.81
N GLY A 743 -10.46 -21.98 -17.30
CA GLY A 743 -9.25 -22.50 -17.95
C GLY A 743 -8.04 -21.56 -17.89
N LYS A 744 -8.02 -20.60 -16.95
CA LYS A 744 -6.88 -19.70 -16.69
C LYS A 744 -6.54 -19.69 -15.19
N GLU A 745 -5.63 -20.58 -14.78
CA GLU A 745 -5.27 -20.80 -13.36
C GLU A 745 -4.74 -19.52 -12.69
N ASP A 746 -3.90 -18.74 -13.37
CA ASP A 746 -3.39 -17.46 -12.86
C ASP A 746 -4.50 -16.47 -12.52
N LEU A 747 -5.55 -16.42 -13.34
CA LEU A 747 -6.70 -15.55 -13.08
C LEU A 747 -7.58 -16.08 -11.96
N VAL A 748 -7.76 -17.40 -11.87
CA VAL A 748 -8.45 -18.02 -10.74
C VAL A 748 -7.73 -17.63 -9.44
N ALA A 749 -6.42 -17.82 -9.37
CA ALA A 749 -5.62 -17.49 -8.20
C ALA A 749 -5.69 -15.99 -7.83
N PHE A 750 -5.61 -15.09 -8.82
CA PHE A 750 -5.82 -13.66 -8.62
C PHE A 750 -7.23 -13.33 -8.10
N THR A 751 -8.27 -13.95 -8.65
CA THR A 751 -9.65 -13.72 -8.18
C THR A 751 -9.91 -14.29 -6.79
N THR A 752 -9.18 -15.34 -6.40
CA THR A 752 -9.16 -15.86 -5.03
C THR A 752 -8.53 -14.86 -4.06
N SER A 753 -7.41 -14.22 -4.42
CA SER A 753 -6.77 -13.19 -3.57
C SER A 753 -7.60 -11.90 -3.41
N LEU A 754 -8.54 -11.65 -4.32
CA LEU A 754 -9.53 -10.57 -4.22
C LEU A 754 -10.80 -10.93 -3.40
N ASP A 755 -10.82 -12.08 -2.71
CA ASP A 755 -11.98 -12.62 -1.98
C ASP A 755 -13.25 -12.80 -2.84
N ILE A 756 -13.13 -12.90 -4.17
CA ILE A 756 -14.31 -13.03 -5.04
C ILE A 756 -15.04 -14.35 -4.72
N HIS A 757 -14.30 -15.41 -4.39
CA HIS A 757 -14.85 -16.69 -3.96
C HIS A 757 -15.77 -16.55 -2.72
N VAL A 758 -15.44 -15.68 -1.77
CA VAL A 758 -16.27 -15.39 -0.59
C VAL A 758 -17.57 -14.69 -0.99
N LEU A 759 -17.49 -13.70 -1.88
CA LEU A 759 -18.66 -13.00 -2.41
C LEU A 759 -19.59 -13.95 -3.17
N VAL A 760 -19.02 -14.79 -4.04
CA VAL A 760 -19.78 -15.80 -4.81
C VAL A 760 -20.45 -16.81 -3.88
N LYS A 761 -19.76 -17.25 -2.81
CA LYS A 761 -20.35 -18.12 -1.78
C LYS A 761 -21.54 -17.46 -1.08
N LYS A 762 -21.38 -16.21 -0.64
CA LYS A 762 -22.48 -15.43 -0.03
C LYS A 762 -23.68 -15.33 -0.98
N ILE A 763 -23.43 -15.04 -2.26
CA ILE A 763 -24.48 -14.98 -3.29
C ILE A 763 -25.15 -16.34 -3.47
N HIS A 764 -24.38 -17.44 -3.52
CA HIS A 764 -24.92 -18.80 -3.63
C HIS A 764 -25.88 -19.14 -2.47
N GLU A 765 -25.52 -18.75 -1.25
CA GLU A 765 -26.30 -19.00 -0.03
C GLU A 765 -27.58 -18.13 0.02
N GLN A 766 -27.52 -16.89 -0.48
CA GLN A 766 -28.62 -15.92 -0.44
C GLN A 766 -29.54 -15.98 -1.67
N ALA A 767 -29.10 -16.60 -2.76
CA ALA A 767 -29.85 -16.62 -4.02
C ALA A 767 -31.15 -17.44 -3.92
N THR A 768 -32.26 -16.80 -4.26
CA THR A 768 -33.58 -17.44 -4.38
C THR A 768 -33.81 -18.04 -5.76
N GLU A 769 -33.23 -17.47 -6.82
CA GLU A 769 -33.37 -17.97 -8.18
C GLU A 769 -32.35 -19.07 -8.52
N GLU A 770 -32.85 -20.19 -9.06
CA GLU A 770 -32.06 -21.39 -9.37
C GLU A 770 -30.91 -21.11 -10.34
N LYS A 771 -31.09 -20.20 -11.31
CA LYS A 771 -30.03 -19.84 -12.28
C LYS A 771 -28.83 -19.16 -11.62
N VAL A 772 -29.06 -18.29 -10.62
CA VAL A 772 -27.98 -17.61 -9.91
C VAL A 772 -27.28 -18.59 -9.00
N LYS A 773 -28.06 -19.39 -8.26
CA LYS A 773 -27.53 -20.43 -7.38
C LYS A 773 -26.68 -21.44 -8.14
N GLY A 774 -27.16 -21.92 -9.30
CA GLY A 774 -26.45 -22.86 -10.15
C GLY A 774 -25.19 -22.28 -10.79
N CYS A 775 -25.23 -21.03 -11.26
CA CYS A 775 -24.05 -20.35 -11.80
C CYS A 775 -22.98 -20.11 -10.74
N ALA A 776 -23.38 -19.63 -9.56
CA ALA A 776 -22.47 -19.44 -8.42
C ALA A 776 -21.86 -20.77 -7.96
N ALA A 777 -22.63 -21.87 -7.94
CA ALA A 777 -22.12 -23.20 -7.59
C ALA A 777 -21.03 -23.67 -8.56
N GLN A 778 -21.20 -23.46 -9.87
CA GLN A 778 -20.17 -23.80 -10.86
C GLN A 778 -18.92 -22.94 -10.70
N LEU A 779 -19.07 -21.65 -10.36
CA LEU A 779 -17.93 -20.76 -10.11
C LEU A 779 -17.13 -21.21 -8.89
N LEU A 780 -17.81 -21.64 -7.83
CA LEU A 780 -17.18 -22.18 -6.63
C LEU A 780 -16.40 -23.48 -6.87
N GLN A 781 -16.62 -24.17 -7.99
CA GLN A 781 -15.81 -25.33 -8.39
C GLN A 781 -14.55 -24.92 -9.18
N LEU A 782 -14.46 -23.67 -9.64
CA LEU A 782 -13.29 -23.14 -10.31
C LEU A 782 -12.28 -22.52 -9.34
N PHE A 783 -12.74 -21.99 -8.21
CA PHE A 783 -11.90 -21.58 -7.08
C PHE A 783 -11.44 -22.81 -6.30
#